data_AF-A0A1W2H6P4-F1
#
_entry.id   AF-A0A1W2H6P4-F1
#
_cell.length_a   1.000
_cell.length_b   1.000
_cell.length_c   1.000
_cell.angle_alpha   90.00
_cell.angle_beta   90.00
_cell.angle_gamma   90.00
#
_symmetry.space_group_name_H-M   'P 1'
#
loop_
_entity.id
_entity.type
_entity.pdbx_description
1 polymer ?
#
loop_
_entity_poly.entity_id
_entity_poly.type
_entity_poly.pdbx_seq_one_letter_code
_entity_poly.pdbx_strand_id
1 'polypeptide(L)'
;MSKIKKYNVLKLSGLEPLVFTPEINFVNIGERTNVTGSKKFARLILNGQYDEALEVALDQVRGGAQILDVCMDEGMLDGAAAMKKFLNLIASEPEISRIPIMIDSSRWEIILEGLKCVQGKGIVNSISLKNGEKEFIHQAKTIKKFGAAVVVMAFDEAGQADTYQRRIDICKRSYDILVNEVRFNPQDIIFDPNIFPVATGMDEHRKNALDFFHATQWIKQNLPGAKVSGGVSNVSFSFRGNDPVREAMHAAFLYHAIRHGMDMGIVNPSMLEVYDDIPKDLLQKVEDVLFDKSEDATEALLTFAETVKASGKKEVASEEWRNDPIEKRIEHALVKGIIDYVIEDTEEARLAYKNPLKVIEGPLMDGMNVVGDLFGEGKMFLPQVVKSARVMKKAVAYLEPFMPKIGDLDYNAEQSSIKKILLATVKGDVHDIGKNIVGVVLACNSYQIIDLGVMVDAQKIIDEAIKNQVDIIGLSGLITPSLDEMVYVASEMERQGLDIPLLIGGATTSRIHTAVKIDPVYSGIVVHVTDASKSVPIAGEAISEETKAEYKVKLKETYRQLRIEHEAKQMVKQMATLEEAKANPVFIDWENYEPLIPKKLGEKVWEELDLSILRDYIDWTPFFSTWMLSGKYPKILEDPIVGNEAKKLFSDANSILDELIAEKWISAKAIVSLFPVRRNGDDVTVLKNEMETPFKFHFLRQQGKKGKGVPNRSLADYIHPDKIDYMGGFAVTAGWGIEAKLAEYQKVHDDYHDIMLKSLADRLAEAGAEYLHEVVRRELWGYEKSGKLDNDSLIREEYLGIRPAPGYPACPEHSEKRTLFDLLEVEKKTGITLTESYAMYPTSSVSGFYFGHPESRYFGLGKIGEDQVSDYAIRKGVSKAQAERWLSPNLAYSPSLQIQEK
;
A
#
# COMPACT_ATOMS: atom_id res chain seq x y z
N MET A 1 -1.57 -29.96 24.60
CA MET A 1 -0.19 -29.57 24.24
C MET A 1 0.35 -30.54 23.20
N SER A 2 0.10 -30.27 21.92
CA SER A 2 0.70 -31.05 20.83
C SER A 2 2.20 -30.77 20.80
N LYS A 3 3.01 -31.82 20.63
CA LYS A 3 4.47 -31.69 20.51
C LYS A 3 4.76 -30.86 19.26
N ILE A 4 5.19 -29.61 19.45
CA ILE A 4 5.75 -28.77 18.40
C ILE A 4 6.92 -29.57 17.80
N LYS A 5 6.78 -30.00 16.53
CA LYS A 5 7.91 -30.56 15.77
C LYS A 5 8.98 -29.48 15.72
N LYS A 6 10.09 -29.66 16.44
CA LYS A 6 11.28 -28.81 16.32
C LYS A 6 11.92 -29.11 14.97
N TYR A 7 11.66 -28.26 13.98
CA TYR A 7 12.42 -28.25 12.74
C TYR A 7 13.78 -27.58 13.02
N ASN A 8 14.87 -28.30 12.74
CA ASN A 8 16.23 -27.74 12.73
C ASN A 8 16.42 -27.04 11.39
N VAL A 9 16.07 -25.75 11.32
CA VAL A 9 16.10 -24.93 10.10
C VAL A 9 16.81 -23.61 10.35
N LEU A 10 17.33 -22.98 9.29
CA LEU A 10 17.87 -21.62 9.36
C LEU A 10 16.76 -20.66 9.79
N LYS A 11 17.09 -19.80 10.77
CA LYS A 11 16.21 -18.75 11.27
C LYS A 11 16.99 -17.45 11.27
N LEU A 12 16.45 -16.47 10.58
CA LEU A 12 16.93 -15.10 10.52
C LEU A 12 15.80 -14.19 11.02
N SER A 13 16.12 -12.94 11.34
CA SER A 13 15.07 -11.96 11.62
C SER A 13 15.56 -10.54 11.42
N GLY A 14 14.67 -9.69 10.91
CA GLY A 14 14.65 -8.26 11.26
C GLY A 14 13.77 -8.10 12.50
N LEU A 15 12.74 -7.26 12.39
CA LEU A 15 11.62 -7.24 13.34
C LEU A 15 10.66 -8.43 13.17
N GLU A 16 10.60 -9.02 11.96
CA GLU A 16 9.83 -10.22 11.67
C GLU A 16 10.77 -11.43 11.47
N PRO A 17 10.35 -12.65 11.87
CA PRO A 17 11.15 -13.85 11.69
C PRO A 17 11.07 -14.37 10.24
N LEU A 18 12.23 -14.65 9.64
CA LEU A 18 12.36 -15.40 8.39
C LEU A 18 12.86 -16.82 8.72
N VAL A 19 11.98 -17.81 8.57
CA VAL A 19 12.26 -19.21 8.91
C VAL A 19 12.30 -20.05 7.65
N PHE A 20 13.44 -20.66 7.33
CA PHE A 20 13.65 -21.48 6.12
C PHE A 20 12.99 -22.85 6.30
N THR A 21 11.67 -22.90 6.20
CA THR A 21 10.91 -24.16 6.22
C THR A 21 11.01 -24.88 4.88
N PRO A 22 10.73 -26.19 4.80
CA PRO A 22 10.75 -26.93 3.54
C PRO A 22 9.80 -26.38 2.47
N GLU A 23 8.80 -25.59 2.86
CA GLU A 23 7.84 -24.94 1.96
C GLU A 23 8.40 -23.66 1.32
N ILE A 24 9.47 -23.06 1.87
CA ILE A 24 10.17 -21.93 1.24
C ILE A 24 11.14 -22.51 0.20
N ASN A 25 10.81 -22.31 -1.08
CA ASN A 25 11.58 -22.84 -2.20
C ASN A 25 12.93 -22.10 -2.39
N PHE A 26 12.92 -20.77 -2.35
CA PHE A 26 14.10 -19.92 -2.58
C PHE A 26 13.94 -18.56 -1.89
N VAL A 27 15.06 -17.93 -1.51
CA VAL A 27 15.07 -16.61 -0.85
C VAL A 27 15.87 -15.58 -1.64
N ASN A 28 15.23 -14.47 -2.00
CA ASN A 28 15.85 -13.35 -2.71
C ASN A 28 16.60 -12.42 -1.75
N ILE A 29 17.89 -12.20 -2.02
CA ILE A 29 18.73 -11.21 -1.32
C ILE A 29 18.93 -10.01 -2.26
N GLY A 30 18.47 -8.82 -1.85
CA GLY A 30 18.55 -7.61 -2.68
C GLY A 30 19.97 -7.03 -2.78
N GLU A 31 20.51 -6.93 -4.00
CA GLU A 31 21.90 -6.51 -4.30
C GLU A 31 22.14 -4.99 -4.43
N ARG A 32 21.10 -4.15 -4.52
CA ARG A 32 21.20 -2.74 -4.95
C ARG A 32 21.64 -1.78 -3.84
N THR A 33 21.71 -2.22 -2.60
CA THR A 33 22.27 -1.52 -1.43
C THR A 33 23.77 -1.74 -1.28
N ASN A 34 24.46 -1.82 -2.41
CA ASN A 34 25.88 -2.10 -2.52
C ASN A 34 26.58 -0.96 -3.27
N VAL A 35 27.51 -0.27 -2.62
CA VAL A 35 28.26 0.86 -3.23
C VAL A 35 29.06 0.42 -4.45
N THR A 36 29.62 -0.79 -4.44
CA THR A 36 30.39 -1.31 -5.59
C THR A 36 29.49 -1.82 -6.72
N GLY A 37 28.32 -2.37 -6.39
CA GLY A 37 27.39 -3.00 -7.34
C GLY A 37 26.35 -2.06 -7.96
N SER A 38 26.02 -0.93 -7.30
CA SER A 38 24.92 -0.06 -7.69
C SER A 38 25.38 1.39 -7.85
N LYS A 39 25.55 1.84 -9.10
CA LYS A 39 25.94 3.24 -9.43
C LYS A 39 25.02 4.29 -8.77
N LYS A 40 23.71 4.01 -8.71
CA LYS A 40 22.72 4.89 -8.06
C LYS A 40 23.02 4.97 -6.56
N PHE A 41 23.15 3.84 -5.88
CA PHE A 41 23.41 3.79 -4.45
C PHE A 41 24.78 4.40 -4.08
N ALA A 42 25.82 4.09 -4.86
CA ALA A 42 27.15 4.65 -4.70
C ALA A 42 27.14 6.18 -4.71
N ARG A 43 26.48 6.78 -5.71
CA ARG A 43 26.33 8.23 -5.83
C ARG A 43 25.65 8.83 -4.60
N LEU A 44 24.56 8.21 -4.15
CA LEU A 44 23.78 8.70 -3.00
C LEU A 44 24.58 8.66 -1.71
N ILE A 45 25.28 7.55 -1.44
CA ILE A 45 26.11 7.39 -0.25
C ILE A 45 27.30 8.36 -0.27
N LEU A 46 28.01 8.47 -1.40
CA LEU A 46 29.15 9.39 -1.55
C LEU A 46 28.75 10.87 -1.40
N ASN A 47 27.53 11.23 -1.81
CA ASN A 47 26.99 12.58 -1.65
C ASN A 47 26.33 12.82 -0.28
N GLY A 48 26.29 11.82 0.61
CA GLY A 48 25.63 11.93 1.91
C GLY A 48 24.10 11.99 1.87
N GLN A 49 23.48 11.62 0.74
CA GLN A 49 22.04 11.59 0.52
C GLN A 49 21.44 10.27 1.05
N TYR A 50 21.50 10.06 2.36
CA TYR A 50 21.09 8.79 2.98
C TYR A 50 19.58 8.52 2.91
N ASP A 51 18.74 9.55 2.88
CA ASP A 51 17.28 9.39 2.78
C ASP A 51 16.88 8.82 1.42
N GLU A 52 17.49 9.32 0.33
CA GLU A 52 17.31 8.75 -1.00
C GLU A 52 17.93 7.34 -1.13
N ALA A 53 18.98 7.05 -0.35
CA ALA A 53 19.57 5.72 -0.29
C ALA A 53 18.66 4.71 0.43
N LEU A 54 17.85 5.16 1.40
CA LEU A 54 16.80 4.34 2.02
C LEU A 54 15.74 3.94 1.00
N GLU A 55 15.35 4.84 0.09
CA GLU A 55 14.42 4.50 -0.99
C GLU A 55 14.94 3.35 -1.86
N VAL A 56 16.26 3.30 -2.13
CA VAL A 56 16.86 2.15 -2.85
C VAL A 56 16.72 0.85 -2.07
N ALA A 57 16.84 0.88 -0.75
CA ALA A 57 16.59 -0.29 0.09
C ALA A 57 15.11 -0.68 0.08
N LEU A 58 14.21 0.30 0.19
CA LEU A 58 12.75 0.13 0.20
C LEU A 58 12.24 -0.46 -1.12
N ASP A 59 12.73 0.06 -2.25
CA ASP A 59 12.44 -0.43 -3.61
C ASP A 59 12.74 -1.93 -3.72
N GLN A 60 13.87 -2.38 -3.15
CA GLN A 60 14.23 -3.80 -3.17
C GLN A 60 13.32 -4.66 -2.29
N VAL A 61 12.95 -4.18 -1.10
CA VAL A 61 12.00 -4.91 -0.23
C VAL A 61 10.64 -5.05 -0.91
N ARG A 62 10.15 -3.98 -1.53
CA ARG A 62 8.88 -3.97 -2.27
C ARG A 62 8.95 -4.82 -3.53
N GLY A 63 10.12 -4.86 -4.18
CA GLY A 63 10.41 -5.75 -5.31
C GLY A 63 10.54 -7.23 -4.94
N GLY A 64 10.41 -7.60 -3.66
CA GLY A 64 10.41 -8.99 -3.21
C GLY A 64 11.71 -9.48 -2.58
N ALA A 65 12.64 -8.60 -2.23
CA ALA A 65 13.78 -8.97 -1.38
C ALA A 65 13.30 -9.39 0.00
N GLN A 66 13.71 -10.57 0.44
CA GLN A 66 13.43 -11.10 1.78
C GLN A 66 14.62 -10.92 2.71
N ILE A 67 15.79 -10.58 2.18
CA ILE A 67 17.01 -10.20 2.89
C ILE A 67 17.63 -9.03 2.10
N LEU A 68 18.26 -8.06 2.78
CA LEU A 68 19.01 -6.99 2.12
C LEU A 68 20.51 -7.14 2.30
N ASP A 69 21.25 -7.13 1.20
CA ASP A 69 22.71 -7.08 1.18
C ASP A 69 23.19 -5.63 1.24
N VAL A 70 23.85 -5.25 2.33
CA VAL A 70 24.32 -3.87 2.55
C VAL A 70 25.84 -3.86 2.52
N CYS A 71 26.41 -3.19 1.52
CA CYS A 71 27.85 -3.06 1.33
C CYS A 71 28.26 -1.59 1.18
N MET A 72 29.20 -1.15 2.02
CA MET A 72 29.72 0.23 2.09
C MET A 72 31.20 0.32 1.73
N ASP A 73 31.72 -0.67 1.00
CA ASP A 73 33.10 -0.64 0.57
C ASP A 73 33.30 0.29 -0.62
N GLU A 74 34.12 1.32 -0.40
CA GLU A 74 34.58 2.25 -1.42
C GLU A 74 35.86 2.92 -0.90
N GLY A 75 36.83 3.16 -1.79
CA GLY A 75 38.16 3.62 -1.39
C GLY A 75 38.17 5.03 -0.79
N MET A 76 37.18 5.85 -1.13
CA MET A 76 37.04 7.24 -0.68
C MET A 76 36.08 7.42 0.51
N LEU A 77 35.46 6.34 1.00
CA LEU A 77 34.44 6.39 2.05
C LEU A 77 34.97 5.86 3.39
N ASP A 78 34.61 6.54 4.49
CA ASP A 78 34.66 5.92 5.82
C ASP A 78 33.53 4.89 5.92
N GLY A 79 33.81 3.69 5.44
CA GLY A 79 32.82 2.62 5.33
C GLY A 79 32.26 2.17 6.68
N ALA A 80 33.03 2.28 7.77
CA ALA A 80 32.55 1.93 9.11
C ALA A 80 31.50 2.95 9.60
N ALA A 81 31.79 4.25 9.45
CA ALA A 81 30.84 5.30 9.78
C ALA A 81 29.60 5.26 8.89
N ALA A 82 29.78 5.02 7.58
CA ALA A 82 28.68 4.94 6.62
C ALA A 82 27.76 3.73 6.89
N MET A 83 28.33 2.55 7.15
CA MET A 83 27.59 1.33 7.52
C MET A 83 26.74 1.57 8.77
N LYS A 84 27.35 2.10 9.83
CA LYS A 84 26.64 2.43 11.07
C LYS A 84 25.50 3.42 10.83
N LYS A 85 25.76 4.50 10.09
CA LYS A 85 24.74 5.52 9.82
C LYS A 85 23.56 4.94 9.04
N PHE A 86 23.84 4.23 7.95
CA PHE A 86 22.80 3.68 7.09
C PHE A 86 21.97 2.59 7.78
N LEU A 87 22.60 1.68 8.53
CA LEU A 87 21.87 0.63 9.26
C LEU A 87 20.97 1.21 10.37
N ASN A 88 21.39 2.29 11.05
CA ASN A 88 20.54 2.97 12.02
C ASN A 88 19.32 3.65 11.36
N LEU A 89 19.48 4.14 10.14
CA LEU A 89 18.38 4.71 9.36
C LEU A 89 17.41 3.61 8.87
N ILE A 90 17.95 2.49 8.38
CA ILE A 90 17.17 1.29 8.04
C ILE A 90 16.31 0.83 9.22
N ALA A 91 16.87 0.86 10.44
CA ALA A 91 16.16 0.48 11.65
C ALA A 91 14.98 1.41 12.02
N SER A 92 14.92 2.62 11.45
CA SER A 92 13.82 3.58 11.65
C SER A 92 12.71 3.46 10.61
N GLU A 93 12.93 2.69 9.54
CA GLU A 93 11.96 2.49 8.45
C GLU A 93 11.24 1.12 8.62
N PRO A 94 9.93 1.08 8.96
CA PRO A 94 9.23 -0.15 9.30
C PRO A 94 9.23 -1.23 8.21
N GLU A 95 9.11 -0.84 6.93
CA GLU A 95 9.08 -1.80 5.83
C GLU A 95 10.42 -2.51 5.62
N ILE A 96 11.53 -1.81 5.84
CA ILE A 96 12.88 -2.35 5.65
C ILE A 96 13.31 -3.14 6.88
N SER A 97 13.08 -2.59 8.08
CA SER A 97 13.49 -3.20 9.36
C SER A 97 12.79 -4.52 9.66
N ARG A 98 11.67 -4.86 8.99
CA ARG A 98 10.99 -6.15 9.16
C ARG A 98 11.83 -7.34 8.67
N ILE A 99 12.65 -7.19 7.63
CA ILE A 99 13.43 -8.28 7.04
C ILE A 99 14.88 -8.33 7.57
N PRO A 100 15.57 -9.49 7.53
CA PRO A 100 16.96 -9.61 7.95
C PRO A 100 17.94 -8.82 7.07
N ILE A 101 19.04 -8.37 7.66
CA ILE A 101 20.14 -7.70 6.96
C ILE A 101 21.35 -8.63 6.81
N MET A 102 21.88 -8.69 5.59
CA MET A 102 23.18 -9.26 5.26
C MET A 102 24.21 -8.12 5.21
N ILE A 103 25.16 -8.16 6.14
CA ILE A 103 26.23 -7.15 6.25
C ILE A 103 27.39 -7.62 5.37
N ASP A 104 27.67 -6.86 4.32
CA ASP A 104 28.75 -7.15 3.36
C ASP A 104 29.90 -6.15 3.45
N SER A 105 31.12 -6.69 3.51
CA SER A 105 32.37 -5.92 3.48
C SER A 105 33.60 -6.84 3.36
N SER A 106 34.61 -6.38 2.63
CA SER A 106 35.96 -6.95 2.57
C SER A 106 36.81 -6.65 3.80
N ARG A 107 36.41 -5.64 4.60
CA ARG A 107 37.05 -5.16 5.82
C ARG A 107 36.31 -5.61 7.07
N TRP A 108 37.01 -6.29 7.97
CA TRP A 108 36.44 -6.91 9.17
C TRP A 108 35.88 -5.87 10.16
N GLU A 109 36.53 -4.72 10.28
CA GLU A 109 36.11 -3.62 11.15
C GLU A 109 34.72 -3.06 10.79
N ILE A 110 34.37 -3.03 9.49
CA ILE A 110 33.04 -2.57 9.03
C ILE A 110 31.98 -3.60 9.36
N ILE A 111 32.27 -4.89 9.16
CA ILE A 111 31.37 -5.99 9.56
C ILE A 111 31.04 -5.88 11.05
N LEU A 112 32.06 -5.64 11.88
CA LEU A 112 31.86 -5.48 13.33
C LEU A 112 31.00 -4.27 13.69
N GLU A 113 31.16 -3.13 13.03
CA GLU A 113 30.28 -1.97 13.24
C GLU A 113 28.86 -2.26 12.77
N GLY A 114 28.68 -2.94 11.63
CA GLY A 114 27.36 -3.34 11.15
C GLY A 114 26.64 -4.27 12.11
N LEU A 115 27.33 -5.29 12.63
CA LEU A 115 26.79 -6.26 13.59
C LEU A 115 26.30 -5.61 14.90
N LYS A 116 26.88 -4.47 15.29
CA LYS A 116 26.44 -3.71 16.47
C LYS A 116 25.14 -2.93 16.25
N CYS A 117 24.73 -2.73 14.99
CA CYS A 117 23.59 -1.87 14.62
C CYS A 117 22.34 -2.67 14.25
N VAL A 118 22.50 -3.90 13.75
CA VAL A 118 21.37 -4.71 13.26
C VAL A 118 20.46 -5.20 14.37
N GLN A 119 19.15 -5.15 14.11
CA GLN A 119 18.11 -5.70 14.98
C GLN A 119 17.81 -7.15 14.54
N GLY A 120 17.64 -8.05 15.52
CA GLY A 120 17.37 -9.45 15.21
C GLY A 120 18.61 -10.23 14.77
N LYS A 121 18.40 -11.32 14.02
CA LYS A 121 19.46 -12.21 13.54
C LYS A 121 19.75 -11.98 12.06
N GLY A 122 20.83 -11.24 11.78
CA GLY A 122 21.35 -10.99 10.44
C GLY A 122 22.37 -12.04 9.94
N ILE A 123 22.95 -11.74 8.77
CA ILE A 123 23.98 -12.57 8.12
C ILE A 123 25.26 -11.73 7.94
N VAL A 124 26.42 -12.36 8.10
CA VAL A 124 27.72 -11.77 7.70
C VAL A 124 28.15 -12.34 6.36
N ASN A 125 28.40 -11.45 5.38
CA ASN A 125 28.91 -11.78 4.06
C ASN A 125 30.28 -11.10 3.86
N SER A 126 31.39 -11.80 3.74
CA SER A 126 31.63 -13.21 4.05
C SER A 126 32.92 -13.36 4.86
N ILE A 127 33.17 -14.56 5.37
CA ILE A 127 34.48 -14.97 5.87
C ILE A 127 35.04 -16.07 4.98
N SER A 128 36.37 -16.27 4.99
CA SER A 128 37.03 -17.28 4.16
C SER A 128 38.36 -17.71 4.76
N LEU A 129 38.97 -18.76 4.20
CA LEU A 129 40.28 -19.28 4.63
C LEU A 129 41.46 -18.54 3.98
N LYS A 130 41.22 -17.49 3.19
CA LYS A 130 42.25 -16.75 2.43
C LYS A 130 43.43 -16.24 3.28
N ASN A 131 43.15 -15.82 4.51
CA ASN A 131 44.16 -15.31 5.46
C ASN A 131 44.63 -16.39 6.45
N GLY A 132 44.26 -17.65 6.20
CA GLY A 132 44.56 -18.78 7.06
C GLY A 132 43.51 -19.07 8.13
N GLU A 133 43.59 -20.29 8.66
CA GLU A 133 42.63 -20.87 9.59
C GLU A 133 42.47 -20.09 10.91
N LYS A 134 43.55 -19.52 11.45
CA LYS A 134 43.50 -18.79 12.73
C LYS A 134 42.56 -17.58 12.67
N GLU A 135 42.61 -16.82 11.59
CA GLU A 135 41.76 -15.64 11.40
C GLU A 135 40.31 -16.07 11.15
N PHE A 136 40.10 -17.08 10.30
CA PHE A 136 38.79 -17.65 10.02
C PHE A 136 38.07 -18.11 11.31
N ILE A 137 38.78 -18.84 12.18
CA ILE A 137 38.27 -19.28 13.50
C ILE A 137 37.95 -18.08 14.39
N HIS A 138 38.80 -17.06 14.41
CA HIS A 138 38.58 -15.85 15.22
C HIS A 138 37.31 -15.09 14.79
N GLN A 139 37.16 -14.88 13.48
CA GLN A 139 35.99 -14.22 12.89
C GLN A 139 34.73 -15.05 13.16
N ALA A 140 34.75 -16.36 12.89
CA ALA A 140 33.62 -17.26 13.14
C ALA A 140 33.19 -17.26 14.63
N LYS A 141 34.14 -17.32 15.57
CA LYS A 141 33.83 -17.21 17.00
C LYS A 141 33.18 -15.87 17.36
N THR A 142 33.54 -14.80 16.66
CA THR A 142 32.98 -13.47 16.89
C THR A 142 31.57 -13.36 16.33
N ILE A 143 31.32 -13.79 15.10
CA ILE A 143 29.97 -13.86 14.50
C ILE A 143 29.03 -14.67 15.39
N LYS A 144 29.51 -15.82 15.88
CA LYS A 144 28.76 -16.69 16.81
C LYS A 144 28.36 -15.96 18.10
N LYS A 145 29.21 -15.08 18.64
CA LYS A 145 28.90 -14.28 19.83
C LYS A 145 27.77 -13.27 19.58
N PHE A 146 27.70 -12.71 18.37
CA PHE A 146 26.59 -11.84 17.94
C PHE A 146 25.32 -12.62 17.58
N GLY A 147 25.39 -13.95 17.47
CA GLY A 147 24.25 -14.80 17.11
C GLY A 147 23.86 -14.73 15.64
N ALA A 148 24.69 -14.15 14.78
CA ALA A 148 24.45 -14.02 13.34
C ALA A 148 24.75 -15.33 12.58
N ALA A 149 24.14 -15.48 11.41
CA ALA A 149 24.53 -16.49 10.42
C ALA A 149 25.73 -16.01 9.59
N VAL A 150 26.36 -16.92 8.85
CA VAL A 150 27.60 -16.62 8.12
C VAL A 150 27.59 -17.17 6.70
N VAL A 151 27.95 -16.32 5.74
CA VAL A 151 28.36 -16.73 4.39
C VAL A 151 29.85 -17.05 4.42
N VAL A 152 30.20 -18.23 3.92
CA VAL A 152 31.57 -18.70 3.77
C VAL A 152 31.87 -18.79 2.27
N MET A 153 32.72 -17.90 1.80
CA MET A 153 33.18 -17.90 0.42
C MET A 153 34.23 -19.00 0.21
N ALA A 154 34.13 -19.74 -0.89
CA ALA A 154 35.08 -20.80 -1.26
C ALA A 154 36.41 -20.19 -1.74
N PHE A 155 37.18 -19.66 -0.79
CA PHE A 155 38.48 -19.02 -1.00
C PHE A 155 39.41 -19.44 0.16
N ASP A 156 40.52 -20.09 -0.17
CA ASP A 156 41.57 -20.48 0.77
C ASP A 156 42.92 -19.79 0.49
N GLU A 157 43.95 -20.19 1.21
CA GLU A 157 45.31 -19.62 1.11
C GLU A 157 45.92 -19.77 -0.31
N ALA A 158 45.38 -20.64 -1.16
CA ALA A 158 45.82 -20.90 -2.52
C ALA A 158 44.89 -20.28 -3.58
N GLY A 159 43.94 -19.41 -3.21
CA GLY A 159 43.08 -18.70 -4.14
C GLY A 159 41.59 -19.06 -4.06
N GLN A 160 40.81 -18.47 -4.96
CA GLN A 160 39.38 -18.80 -5.11
C GLN A 160 39.24 -20.18 -5.76
N ALA A 161 38.21 -20.94 -5.36
CA ALA A 161 37.89 -22.21 -5.97
C ALA A 161 37.22 -22.04 -7.34
N ASP A 162 38.00 -22.18 -8.40
CA ASP A 162 37.60 -22.11 -9.80
C ASP A 162 36.94 -23.41 -10.30
N THR A 163 37.49 -24.57 -9.94
CA THR A 163 37.00 -25.89 -10.37
C THR A 163 36.06 -26.54 -9.37
N TYR A 164 35.20 -27.47 -9.84
CA TYR A 164 34.31 -28.28 -9.00
C TYR A 164 35.04 -28.92 -7.81
N GLN A 165 36.20 -29.56 -8.04
CA GLN A 165 36.94 -30.25 -6.98
C GLN A 165 37.42 -29.27 -5.90
N ARG A 166 37.94 -28.10 -6.30
CA ARG A 166 38.36 -27.08 -5.32
C ARG A 166 37.19 -26.54 -4.51
N ARG A 167 36.02 -26.36 -5.12
CA ARG A 167 34.82 -25.87 -4.42
C ARG A 167 34.43 -26.81 -3.29
N ILE A 168 34.36 -28.12 -3.57
CA ILE A 168 34.00 -29.12 -2.56
C ILE A 168 35.07 -29.25 -1.46
N ASP A 169 36.36 -29.20 -1.81
CA ASP A 169 37.45 -29.32 -0.84
C ASP A 169 37.46 -28.15 0.15
N ILE A 170 37.32 -26.92 -0.34
CA ILE A 170 37.28 -25.73 0.52
C ILE A 170 36.00 -25.71 1.37
N CYS A 171 34.83 -25.94 0.77
CA CYS A 171 33.57 -25.97 1.53
C CYS A 171 33.58 -27.04 2.63
N LYS A 172 34.12 -28.24 2.33
CA LYS A 172 34.28 -29.31 3.32
C LYS A 172 35.22 -28.89 4.45
N ARG A 173 36.41 -28.38 4.11
CA ARG A 173 37.41 -27.94 5.11
C ARG A 173 36.82 -26.86 6.02
N SER A 174 36.17 -25.85 5.45
CA SER A 174 35.52 -24.78 6.21
C SER A 174 34.39 -25.31 7.10
N TYR A 175 33.56 -26.22 6.59
CA TYR A 175 32.49 -26.84 7.38
C TYR A 175 33.03 -27.63 8.57
N ASP A 176 34.07 -28.45 8.35
CA ASP A 176 34.70 -29.25 9.39
C ASP A 176 35.26 -28.34 10.51
N ILE A 177 35.94 -27.24 10.16
CA ILE A 177 36.44 -26.27 11.14
C ILE A 177 35.29 -25.60 11.90
N LEU A 178 34.26 -25.10 11.20
CA LEU A 178 33.13 -24.40 11.83
C LEU A 178 32.33 -25.31 12.76
N VAL A 179 32.04 -26.54 12.35
CA VAL A 179 31.17 -27.45 13.11
C VAL A 179 31.95 -28.20 14.19
N ASN A 180 33.13 -28.72 13.88
CA ASN A 180 33.88 -29.57 14.82
C ASN A 180 34.68 -28.76 15.84
N GLU A 181 35.30 -27.63 15.43
CA GLU A 181 36.17 -26.84 16.29
C GLU A 181 35.47 -25.62 16.90
N VAL A 182 34.82 -24.79 16.07
CA VAL A 182 34.11 -23.58 16.54
C VAL A 182 32.77 -23.92 17.20
N ARG A 183 32.24 -25.12 16.93
CA ARG A 183 30.90 -25.58 17.34
C ARG A 183 29.81 -24.64 16.84
N PHE A 184 29.97 -24.09 15.64
CA PHE A 184 28.97 -23.25 14.98
C PHE A 184 27.75 -24.09 14.65
N ASN A 185 26.55 -23.50 14.71
CA ASN A 185 25.32 -24.21 14.35
C ASN A 185 25.34 -24.47 12.83
N PRO A 186 25.28 -25.74 12.36
CA PRO A 186 25.33 -26.03 10.92
C PRO A 186 24.23 -25.35 10.11
N GLN A 187 23.06 -25.10 10.71
CA GLN A 187 21.95 -24.41 10.05
C GLN A 187 22.21 -22.92 9.78
N ASP A 188 23.22 -22.34 10.43
CA ASP A 188 23.60 -20.93 10.30
C ASP A 188 24.80 -20.74 9.37
N ILE A 189 25.24 -21.80 8.69
CA ILE A 189 26.33 -21.80 7.72
C ILE A 189 25.74 -21.77 6.30
N ILE A 190 26.11 -20.74 5.55
CA ILE A 190 25.75 -20.55 4.14
C ILE A 190 27.06 -20.58 3.35
N PHE A 191 27.16 -21.42 2.32
CA PHE A 191 28.32 -21.44 1.44
C PHE A 191 28.05 -20.62 0.19
N ASP A 192 29.03 -19.81 -0.20
CA ASP A 192 29.15 -19.25 -1.55
C ASP A 192 30.27 -20.00 -2.28
N PRO A 193 29.96 -20.97 -3.14
CA PRO A 193 30.97 -21.71 -3.89
C PRO A 193 31.53 -20.93 -5.08
N ASN A 194 31.31 -19.61 -5.17
CA ASN A 194 31.72 -18.65 -6.20
C ASN A 194 30.95 -18.78 -7.54
N ILE A 195 30.00 -17.89 -7.83
CA ILE A 195 29.46 -17.77 -9.18
C ILE A 195 30.47 -17.00 -10.05
N PHE A 196 31.04 -17.67 -11.05
CA PHE A 196 31.93 -17.04 -12.04
C PHE A 196 31.21 -16.74 -13.36
N PRO A 197 31.71 -15.76 -14.14
CA PRO A 197 31.19 -15.48 -15.46
C PRO A 197 31.27 -16.68 -16.41
N VAL A 198 30.27 -16.79 -17.29
CA VAL A 198 30.29 -17.70 -18.45
C VAL A 198 30.30 -16.89 -19.75
N ALA A 199 30.47 -17.57 -20.88
CA ALA A 199 30.51 -16.95 -22.22
C ALA A 199 31.54 -15.80 -22.34
N THR A 200 32.69 -15.92 -21.68
CA THR A 200 33.78 -14.94 -21.76
C THR A 200 34.72 -15.16 -22.96
N GLY A 201 34.51 -16.25 -23.72
CA GLY A 201 35.42 -16.70 -24.78
C GLY A 201 36.68 -17.43 -24.30
N MET A 202 36.79 -17.75 -23.00
CA MET A 202 37.90 -18.53 -22.43
C MET A 202 37.44 -19.96 -22.15
N ASP A 203 38.17 -20.96 -22.62
CA ASP A 203 37.81 -22.38 -22.43
C ASP A 203 37.68 -22.77 -20.95
N GLU A 204 38.53 -22.20 -20.10
CA GLU A 204 38.54 -22.42 -18.66
C GLU A 204 37.22 -21.98 -18.00
N HIS A 205 36.47 -21.05 -18.61
CA HIS A 205 35.23 -20.52 -18.05
C HIS A 205 33.96 -21.24 -18.55
N ARG A 206 34.09 -22.17 -19.50
CA ARG A 206 32.95 -22.88 -20.10
C ARG A 206 32.14 -23.66 -19.06
N LYS A 207 32.83 -24.25 -18.08
CA LYS A 207 32.21 -25.12 -17.07
C LYS A 207 31.81 -24.39 -15.79
N ASN A 208 32.00 -23.07 -15.71
CA ASN A 208 31.81 -22.32 -14.46
C ASN A 208 30.40 -22.46 -13.85
N ALA A 209 29.34 -22.40 -14.68
CA ALA A 209 27.97 -22.59 -14.20
C ALA A 209 27.67 -24.05 -13.84
N LEU A 210 28.10 -24.99 -14.68
CA LEU A 210 27.94 -26.42 -14.44
C LEU A 210 28.64 -26.89 -13.16
N ASP A 211 29.88 -26.46 -12.94
CA ASP A 211 30.66 -26.75 -11.74
C ASP A 211 30.00 -26.16 -10.48
N PHE A 212 29.37 -24.98 -10.59
CA PHE A 212 28.59 -24.40 -9.50
C PHE A 212 27.35 -25.25 -9.19
N PHE A 213 26.60 -25.72 -10.19
CA PHE A 213 25.43 -26.58 -9.97
C PHE A 213 25.82 -27.90 -9.29
N HIS A 214 26.89 -28.54 -9.76
CA HIS A 214 27.39 -29.76 -9.14
C HIS A 214 27.91 -29.52 -7.71
N ALA A 215 28.65 -28.43 -7.48
CA ALA A 215 29.14 -28.07 -6.13
C ALA A 215 27.98 -27.81 -5.17
N THR A 216 26.94 -27.11 -5.63
CA THR A 216 25.71 -26.87 -4.86
C THR A 216 25.08 -28.20 -4.44
N GLN A 217 24.85 -29.10 -5.39
CA GLN A 217 24.28 -30.42 -5.11
C GLN A 217 25.14 -31.21 -4.12
N TRP A 218 26.47 -31.20 -4.30
CA TRP A 218 27.40 -31.87 -3.40
C TRP A 218 27.33 -31.32 -1.97
N ILE A 219 27.32 -29.99 -1.81
CA ILE A 219 27.21 -29.33 -0.49
C ILE A 219 25.94 -29.78 0.21
N LYS A 220 24.80 -29.77 -0.48
CA LYS A 220 23.51 -30.18 0.10
C LYS A 220 23.48 -31.65 0.53
N GLN A 221 24.17 -32.52 -0.21
CA GLN A 221 24.23 -33.95 0.10
C GLN A 221 25.23 -34.28 1.22
N ASN A 222 26.35 -33.55 1.31
CA ASN A 222 27.49 -33.95 2.14
C ASN A 222 27.70 -33.08 3.39
N LEU A 223 27.11 -31.88 3.45
CA LEU A 223 27.28 -30.93 4.56
C LEU A 223 25.91 -30.66 5.24
N PRO A 224 25.48 -31.52 6.19
CA PRO A 224 24.13 -31.48 6.74
C PRO A 224 23.78 -30.15 7.41
N GLY A 225 22.67 -29.54 6.97
CA GLY A 225 22.17 -28.28 7.53
C GLY A 225 22.75 -27.03 6.88
N ALA A 226 23.85 -27.13 6.13
CA ALA A 226 24.38 -26.00 5.38
C ALA A 226 23.41 -25.53 4.28
N LYS A 227 23.52 -24.24 3.96
CA LYS A 227 22.79 -23.60 2.88
C LYS A 227 23.76 -23.16 1.78
N VAL A 228 23.25 -22.85 0.59
CA VAL A 228 24.04 -22.35 -0.54
C VAL A 228 23.48 -21.01 -1.03
N SER A 229 24.38 -20.05 -1.26
CA SER A 229 24.12 -18.72 -1.82
C SER A 229 25.12 -18.39 -2.92
N GLY A 230 24.89 -17.29 -3.64
CA GLY A 230 25.85 -16.73 -4.58
C GLY A 230 25.34 -15.45 -5.26
N GLY A 231 26.27 -14.63 -5.75
CA GLY A 231 25.98 -13.45 -6.57
C GLY A 231 25.62 -13.81 -8.01
N VAL A 232 24.32 -13.87 -8.30
CA VAL A 232 23.81 -14.32 -9.62
C VAL A 232 24.25 -13.40 -10.74
N SER A 233 24.33 -12.09 -10.46
CA SER A 233 24.80 -11.07 -11.40
C SER A 233 26.16 -11.39 -12.06
N ASN A 234 27.02 -12.16 -11.38
CA ASN A 234 28.34 -12.55 -11.90
C ASN A 234 28.26 -13.50 -13.10
N VAL A 235 27.23 -14.35 -13.21
CA VAL A 235 27.10 -15.31 -14.33
C VAL A 235 27.02 -14.59 -15.68
N SER A 236 26.34 -13.43 -15.68
CA SER A 236 26.03 -12.63 -16.87
C SER A 236 27.05 -11.52 -17.18
N PHE A 237 28.21 -11.51 -16.50
CA PHE A 237 29.13 -10.38 -16.54
C PHE A 237 29.59 -10.01 -17.96
N SER A 238 29.74 -10.99 -18.84
CA SER A 238 30.12 -10.84 -20.25
C SER A 238 29.12 -10.03 -21.09
N PHE A 239 27.87 -9.88 -20.62
CA PHE A 239 26.78 -9.23 -21.35
C PHE A 239 26.37 -7.87 -20.76
N ARG A 240 27.24 -7.23 -19.97
CA ARG A 240 26.99 -5.88 -19.40
C ARG A 240 26.52 -4.89 -20.46
N GLY A 241 25.36 -4.27 -20.23
CA GLY A 241 24.72 -3.35 -21.17
C GLY A 241 23.78 -4.01 -22.19
N ASN A 242 23.50 -5.30 -22.04
CA ASN A 242 22.46 -6.03 -22.77
C ASN A 242 21.50 -6.69 -21.79
N ASP A 243 20.61 -5.88 -21.21
CA ASP A 243 19.76 -6.32 -20.09
C ASP A 243 18.83 -7.50 -20.45
N PRO A 244 18.19 -7.58 -21.65
CA PRO A 244 17.38 -8.74 -22.01
C PRO A 244 18.13 -10.09 -21.95
N VAL A 245 19.39 -10.12 -22.42
CA VAL A 245 20.19 -11.36 -22.35
C VAL A 245 20.61 -11.66 -20.92
N ARG A 246 20.90 -10.63 -20.13
CA ARG A 246 21.31 -10.81 -18.72
C ARG A 246 20.16 -11.35 -17.86
N GLU A 247 18.96 -10.81 -18.05
CA GLU A 247 17.74 -11.23 -17.36
C GLU A 247 17.42 -12.70 -17.68
N ALA A 248 17.44 -13.07 -18.97
CA ALA A 248 17.28 -14.46 -19.40
C ALA A 248 18.34 -15.40 -18.77
N MET A 249 19.60 -14.96 -18.70
CA MET A 249 20.67 -15.73 -18.04
C MET A 249 20.45 -15.88 -16.53
N HIS A 250 19.98 -14.84 -15.84
CA HIS A 250 19.72 -14.89 -14.40
C HIS A 250 18.58 -15.85 -14.10
N ALA A 251 17.47 -15.73 -14.83
CA ALA A 251 16.29 -16.58 -14.69
C ALA A 251 16.61 -18.05 -14.99
N ALA A 252 17.30 -18.34 -16.10
CA ALA A 252 17.72 -19.69 -16.43
C ALA A 252 18.71 -20.27 -15.42
N PHE A 253 19.70 -19.49 -14.97
CA PHE A 253 20.66 -19.94 -13.96
C PHE A 253 19.97 -20.28 -12.65
N LEU A 254 19.09 -19.39 -12.15
CA LEU A 254 18.37 -19.61 -10.90
C LEU A 254 17.44 -20.83 -10.98
N TYR A 255 16.69 -20.98 -12.06
CA TYR A 255 15.82 -22.13 -12.27
C TYR A 255 16.57 -23.46 -12.11
N HIS A 256 17.77 -23.56 -12.68
CA HIS A 256 18.61 -24.75 -12.57
C HIS A 256 19.34 -24.84 -11.22
N ALA A 257 19.86 -23.74 -10.69
CA ALA A 257 20.56 -23.73 -9.40
C ALA A 257 19.65 -24.16 -8.24
N ILE A 258 18.39 -23.69 -8.23
CA ILE A 258 17.38 -24.05 -7.22
C ILE A 258 17.11 -25.56 -7.27
N ARG A 259 16.99 -26.15 -8.46
CA ARG A 259 16.83 -27.62 -8.63
C ARG A 259 18.04 -28.42 -8.14
N HIS A 260 19.24 -27.84 -8.20
CA HIS A 260 20.45 -28.43 -7.64
C HIS A 260 20.60 -28.14 -6.13
N GLY A 261 19.70 -27.36 -5.53
CA GLY A 261 19.58 -27.16 -4.10
C GLY A 261 20.11 -25.84 -3.57
N MET A 262 20.26 -24.81 -4.42
CA MET A 262 20.57 -23.44 -4.00
C MET A 262 19.41 -22.87 -3.17
N ASP A 263 19.69 -22.31 -2.00
CA ASP A 263 18.64 -21.90 -1.04
C ASP A 263 18.31 -20.40 -1.14
N MET A 264 19.27 -19.57 -1.54
CA MET A 264 19.12 -18.12 -1.63
C MET A 264 20.09 -17.54 -2.66
N GLY A 265 19.85 -16.33 -3.16
CA GLY A 265 20.75 -15.70 -4.13
C GLY A 265 20.74 -14.18 -4.03
N ILE A 266 21.90 -13.57 -4.27
CA ILE A 266 22.07 -12.12 -4.34
C ILE A 266 21.74 -11.69 -5.77
N VAL A 267 20.60 -11.00 -5.90
CA VAL A 267 19.93 -10.67 -7.15
C VAL A 267 19.33 -9.26 -7.07
N ASN A 268 18.97 -8.68 -8.21
CA ASN A 268 18.00 -7.61 -8.24
C ASN A 268 16.59 -8.21 -8.42
N PRO A 269 15.73 -8.24 -7.38
CA PRO A 269 14.43 -8.89 -7.47
C PRO A 269 13.51 -8.32 -8.56
N SER A 270 13.68 -7.03 -8.89
CA SER A 270 12.90 -6.33 -9.92
C SER A 270 13.26 -6.68 -11.36
N MET A 271 14.36 -7.40 -11.58
CA MET A 271 14.89 -7.76 -12.91
C MET A 271 14.80 -9.27 -13.19
N LEU A 272 14.10 -10.04 -12.35
CA LEU A 272 13.94 -11.47 -12.57
C LEU A 272 12.79 -11.72 -13.55
N GLU A 273 13.13 -12.01 -14.80
CA GLU A 273 12.20 -12.50 -15.82
C GLU A 273 11.66 -13.89 -15.43
N VAL A 274 10.41 -14.19 -15.80
CA VAL A 274 9.84 -15.53 -15.60
C VAL A 274 10.47 -16.47 -16.62
N TYR A 275 11.02 -17.60 -16.14
CA TYR A 275 11.74 -18.56 -17.00
C TYR A 275 10.95 -18.99 -18.25
N ASP A 276 9.64 -19.19 -18.12
CA ASP A 276 8.76 -19.62 -19.21
C ASP A 276 8.44 -18.50 -20.23
N ASP A 277 8.62 -17.23 -19.84
CA ASP A 277 8.40 -16.07 -20.70
C ASP A 277 9.63 -15.76 -21.58
N ILE A 278 10.80 -16.35 -21.26
CA ILE A 278 12.03 -16.19 -22.05
C ILE A 278 11.79 -16.74 -23.47
N PRO A 279 12.06 -15.96 -24.53
CA PRO A 279 11.92 -16.43 -25.90
C PRO A 279 12.68 -17.73 -26.13
N LYS A 280 12.01 -18.77 -26.66
CA LYS A 280 12.56 -20.13 -26.77
C LYS A 280 13.94 -20.20 -27.44
N ASP A 281 14.16 -19.38 -28.47
CA ASP A 281 15.43 -19.31 -29.20
C ASP A 281 16.58 -18.70 -28.38
N LEU A 282 16.26 -17.78 -27.46
CA LEU A 282 17.20 -17.19 -26.51
C LEU A 282 17.46 -18.15 -25.35
N LEU A 283 16.40 -18.73 -24.79
CA LEU A 283 16.48 -19.70 -23.70
C LEU A 283 17.38 -20.88 -24.06
N GLN A 284 17.19 -21.46 -25.25
CA GLN A 284 18.02 -22.57 -25.73
C GLN A 284 19.52 -22.21 -25.73
N LYS A 285 19.88 -21.04 -26.26
CA LYS A 285 21.29 -20.60 -26.34
C LYS A 285 21.88 -20.29 -24.97
N VAL A 286 21.07 -19.71 -24.08
CA VAL A 286 21.45 -19.50 -22.68
C VAL A 286 21.73 -20.84 -22.00
N GLU A 287 20.85 -21.83 -22.15
CA GLU A 287 21.07 -23.15 -21.56
C GLU A 287 22.25 -23.90 -22.17
N ASP A 288 22.48 -23.76 -23.47
CA ASP A 288 23.65 -24.38 -24.13
C ASP A 288 24.96 -23.86 -23.52
N VAL A 289 25.01 -22.58 -23.15
CA VAL A 289 26.13 -21.97 -22.42
C VAL A 289 26.19 -22.44 -20.96
N LEU A 290 25.06 -22.46 -20.23
CA LEU A 290 25.06 -22.84 -18.81
C LEU A 290 25.46 -24.29 -18.56
N PHE A 291 25.13 -25.19 -19.49
CA PHE A 291 25.40 -26.62 -19.39
C PHE A 291 26.58 -27.12 -20.23
N ASP A 292 27.29 -26.22 -20.92
CA ASP A 292 28.40 -26.56 -21.81
C ASP A 292 28.01 -27.63 -22.86
N LYS A 293 26.83 -27.47 -23.50
CA LYS A 293 26.24 -28.50 -24.40
C LYS A 293 26.93 -28.61 -25.76
N SER A 294 27.64 -27.57 -26.20
CA SER A 294 28.38 -27.57 -27.47
C SER A 294 29.62 -26.68 -27.41
N GLU A 295 30.58 -26.91 -28.31
CA GLU A 295 31.82 -26.11 -28.39
C GLU A 295 31.56 -24.68 -28.89
N ASP A 296 30.51 -24.48 -29.68
CA ASP A 296 30.11 -23.20 -30.28
C ASP A 296 29.05 -22.42 -29.44
N ALA A 297 28.60 -22.95 -28.31
CA ALA A 297 27.52 -22.35 -27.50
C ALA A 297 27.79 -20.89 -27.10
N THR A 298 29.05 -20.57 -26.75
CA THR A 298 29.46 -19.20 -26.38
C THR A 298 29.37 -18.24 -27.57
N GLU A 299 29.88 -18.64 -28.74
CA GLU A 299 29.86 -17.81 -29.95
C GLU A 299 28.42 -17.61 -30.46
N ALA A 300 27.60 -18.66 -30.38
CA ALA A 300 26.20 -18.62 -30.77
C ALA A 300 25.38 -17.63 -29.91
N LEU A 301 25.57 -17.63 -28.58
CA LEU A 301 24.90 -16.69 -27.69
C LEU A 301 25.39 -15.25 -27.89
N LEU A 302 26.70 -15.04 -28.07
CA LEU A 302 27.28 -13.72 -28.34
C LEU A 302 26.73 -13.12 -29.64
N THR A 303 26.70 -13.90 -30.71
CA THR A 303 26.15 -13.47 -32.02
C THR A 303 24.66 -13.13 -31.91
N PHE A 304 23.90 -13.97 -31.22
CA PHE A 304 22.47 -13.73 -31.00
C PHE A 304 22.22 -12.47 -30.17
N ALA A 305 23.03 -12.23 -29.14
CA ALA A 305 22.92 -11.06 -28.28
C ALA A 305 23.07 -9.72 -29.04
N GLU A 306 23.81 -9.68 -30.15
CA GLU A 306 23.91 -8.50 -31.00
C GLU A 306 22.60 -8.15 -31.72
N THR A 307 21.78 -9.16 -32.05
CA THR A 307 20.50 -8.97 -32.73
C THR A 307 19.40 -8.43 -31.81
N VAL A 308 19.50 -8.69 -30.50
CA VAL A 308 18.52 -8.29 -29.48
C VAL A 308 18.68 -6.82 -29.05
N LYS A 309 19.79 -6.15 -29.40
CA LYS A 309 20.08 -4.74 -29.03
C LYS A 309 19.20 -3.68 -29.72
N ALA A 310 18.34 -4.05 -30.66
CA ALA A 310 17.65 -3.09 -31.52
C ALA A 310 16.15 -3.41 -31.74
N SER A 311 15.30 -3.27 -30.73
CA SER A 311 13.85 -3.15 -30.97
C SER A 311 13.10 -2.41 -29.88
N GLY A 312 13.10 -1.07 -29.96
CA GLY A 312 11.95 -0.29 -29.53
C GLY A 312 10.98 -0.19 -30.72
N LYS A 313 9.88 -0.94 -30.71
CA LYS A 313 8.81 -0.79 -31.71
C LYS A 313 7.50 -0.47 -31.03
N LYS A 314 6.91 0.67 -31.43
CA LYS A 314 5.50 1.01 -31.25
C LYS A 314 4.65 0.05 -32.09
N GLU A 315 3.70 -0.63 -31.47
CA GLU A 315 2.62 -1.32 -32.18
C GLU A 315 1.63 -0.31 -32.75
N VAL A 316 1.34 -0.44 -34.04
CA VAL A 316 0.14 0.10 -34.68
C VAL A 316 -0.90 -1.01 -34.61
N ALA A 317 -2.10 -0.72 -34.11
CA ALA A 317 -3.17 -1.69 -33.95
C ALA A 317 -3.53 -2.34 -35.31
N SER A 318 -3.19 -3.61 -35.44
CA SER A 318 -3.61 -4.50 -36.51
C SER A 318 -4.98 -5.10 -36.13
N GLU A 319 -6.00 -5.00 -36.99
CA GLU A 319 -7.30 -5.66 -36.79
C GLU A 319 -7.27 -7.18 -37.07
N GLU A 320 -6.09 -7.81 -37.10
CA GLU A 320 -5.93 -9.25 -37.38
C GLU A 320 -6.78 -10.15 -36.49
N TRP A 321 -7.04 -9.76 -35.23
CA TRP A 321 -7.87 -10.50 -34.26
C TRP A 321 -9.33 -10.67 -34.70
N ARG A 322 -9.84 -9.86 -35.64
CA ARG A 322 -11.22 -10.00 -36.17
C ARG A 322 -11.44 -11.30 -36.95
N ASN A 323 -10.35 -11.93 -37.42
CA ASN A 323 -10.41 -13.21 -38.12
C ASN A 323 -10.45 -14.42 -37.18
N ASP A 324 -10.31 -14.22 -35.87
CA ASP A 324 -10.35 -15.30 -34.88
C ASP A 324 -11.79 -15.82 -34.64
N PRO A 325 -11.96 -17.03 -34.08
CA PRO A 325 -13.27 -17.53 -33.64
C PRO A 325 -13.96 -16.60 -32.64
N ILE A 326 -15.29 -16.63 -32.59
CA ILE A 326 -16.10 -15.68 -31.80
C ILE A 326 -15.71 -15.65 -30.32
N GLU A 327 -15.41 -16.80 -29.73
CA GLU A 327 -14.99 -16.92 -28.33
C GLU A 327 -13.67 -16.18 -28.09
N LYS A 328 -12.71 -16.30 -29.02
CA LYS A 328 -11.41 -15.62 -28.95
C LYS A 328 -11.52 -14.12 -29.24
N ARG A 329 -12.46 -13.69 -30.08
CA ARG A 329 -12.77 -12.27 -30.29
C ARG A 329 -13.34 -11.62 -29.03
N ILE A 330 -14.30 -12.29 -28.38
CA ILE A 330 -14.89 -11.81 -27.12
C ILE A 330 -13.82 -11.75 -26.01
N GLU A 331 -13.00 -12.80 -25.86
CA GLU A 331 -11.87 -12.83 -24.93
C GLU A 331 -10.89 -11.67 -25.19
N HIS A 332 -10.49 -11.46 -26.44
CA HIS A 332 -9.61 -10.35 -26.83
C HIS A 332 -10.22 -8.98 -26.51
N ALA A 333 -11.50 -8.78 -26.84
CA ALA A 333 -12.21 -7.53 -26.59
C ALA A 333 -12.32 -7.24 -25.08
N LEU A 334 -12.59 -8.26 -24.26
CA LEU A 334 -12.61 -8.13 -22.79
C LEU A 334 -11.23 -7.78 -22.24
N VAL A 335 -10.18 -8.54 -22.59
CA VAL A 335 -8.82 -8.34 -22.08
C VAL A 335 -8.24 -6.98 -22.52
N LYS A 336 -8.55 -6.51 -23.73
CA LYS A 336 -8.08 -5.20 -24.21
C LYS A 336 -9.02 -4.04 -23.89
N GLY A 337 -10.21 -4.31 -23.34
CA GLY A 337 -11.22 -3.29 -23.02
C GLY A 337 -11.81 -2.60 -24.26
N ILE A 338 -11.92 -3.31 -25.38
CA ILE A 338 -12.41 -2.80 -26.67
C ILE A 338 -13.95 -2.86 -26.67
N ILE A 339 -14.58 -1.69 -26.83
CA ILE A 339 -16.04 -1.56 -26.94
C ILE A 339 -16.54 -1.80 -28.36
N ASP A 340 -15.71 -1.49 -29.34
CA ASP A 340 -16.05 -1.62 -30.75
C ASP A 340 -16.35 -3.10 -31.05
N TYR A 341 -17.41 -3.35 -31.81
CA TYR A 341 -17.89 -4.69 -32.19
C TYR A 341 -18.48 -5.57 -31.06
N VAL A 342 -18.49 -5.14 -29.79
CA VAL A 342 -19.03 -5.94 -28.67
C VAL A 342 -20.45 -6.43 -28.90
N ILE A 343 -21.34 -5.58 -29.41
CA ILE A 343 -22.74 -5.94 -29.66
C ILE A 343 -22.84 -6.97 -30.80
N GLU A 344 -22.04 -6.79 -31.85
CA GLU A 344 -22.03 -7.67 -33.02
C GLU A 344 -21.50 -9.06 -32.64
N ASP A 345 -20.39 -9.11 -31.91
CA ASP A 345 -19.80 -10.34 -31.40
C ASP A 345 -20.74 -11.04 -30.40
N THR A 346 -21.38 -10.28 -29.50
CA THR A 346 -22.35 -10.84 -28.54
C THR A 346 -23.58 -11.41 -29.24
N GLU A 347 -24.09 -10.74 -30.30
CA GLU A 347 -25.21 -11.26 -31.09
C GLU A 347 -24.85 -12.53 -31.84
N GLU A 348 -23.66 -12.57 -32.46
CA GLU A 348 -23.17 -13.78 -33.14
C GLU A 348 -23.05 -14.95 -32.15
N ALA A 349 -22.48 -14.72 -30.97
CA ALA A 349 -22.42 -15.72 -29.90
C ALA A 349 -23.82 -16.15 -29.42
N ARG A 350 -24.76 -15.21 -29.27
CA ARG A 350 -26.15 -15.51 -28.88
C ARG A 350 -26.83 -16.44 -29.88
N LEU A 351 -26.63 -16.22 -31.18
CA LEU A 351 -27.16 -17.07 -32.24
C LEU A 351 -26.49 -18.45 -32.25
N ALA A 352 -25.20 -18.54 -31.92
CA ALA A 352 -24.47 -19.80 -31.87
C ALA A 352 -24.84 -20.69 -30.66
N TYR A 353 -24.94 -20.11 -29.46
CA TYR A 353 -25.14 -20.86 -28.21
C TYR A 353 -26.62 -21.16 -27.89
N LYS A 354 -27.58 -20.58 -28.63
CA LYS A 354 -29.05 -20.73 -28.50
C LYS A 354 -29.66 -20.27 -27.17
N ASN A 355 -28.99 -20.47 -26.04
CA ASN A 355 -29.34 -19.96 -24.74
C ASN A 355 -28.45 -18.74 -24.40
N PRO A 356 -29.01 -17.53 -24.25
CA PRO A 356 -28.25 -16.33 -23.89
C PRO A 356 -27.42 -16.47 -22.60
N LEU A 357 -27.90 -17.24 -21.61
CA LEU A 357 -27.13 -17.52 -20.39
C LEU A 357 -25.79 -18.20 -20.69
N LYS A 358 -25.72 -19.04 -21.72
CA LYS A 358 -24.48 -19.74 -22.09
C LYS A 358 -23.44 -18.84 -22.74
N VAL A 359 -23.85 -17.69 -23.28
CA VAL A 359 -22.90 -16.66 -23.74
C VAL A 359 -22.25 -15.97 -22.55
N ILE A 360 -23.02 -15.73 -21.48
CA ILE A 360 -22.52 -15.19 -20.22
C ILE A 360 -21.59 -16.21 -19.56
N GLU A 361 -22.09 -17.41 -19.25
CA GLU A 361 -21.36 -18.48 -18.56
C GLU A 361 -20.16 -19.05 -19.34
N GLY A 362 -20.12 -18.84 -20.67
CA GLY A 362 -19.05 -19.30 -21.54
C GLY A 362 -18.08 -18.17 -21.90
N PRO A 363 -18.10 -17.65 -23.14
CA PRO A 363 -17.07 -16.77 -23.66
C PRO A 363 -16.89 -15.46 -22.87
N LEU A 364 -17.97 -14.89 -22.31
CA LEU A 364 -17.85 -13.69 -21.48
C LEU A 364 -17.16 -13.99 -20.15
N MET A 365 -17.58 -15.06 -19.45
CA MET A 365 -16.95 -15.45 -18.19
C MET A 365 -15.50 -15.93 -18.40
N ASP A 366 -15.22 -16.68 -19.45
CA ASP A 366 -13.87 -17.15 -19.79
C ASP A 366 -12.91 -15.97 -20.00
N GLY A 367 -13.35 -14.94 -20.75
CA GLY A 367 -12.56 -13.72 -20.93
C GLY A 367 -12.35 -12.95 -19.63
N MET A 368 -13.34 -12.93 -18.73
CA MET A 368 -13.21 -12.29 -17.42
C MET A 368 -12.32 -13.08 -16.44
N ASN A 369 -12.28 -14.41 -16.54
CA ASN A 369 -11.33 -15.23 -15.79
C ASN A 369 -9.89 -14.88 -16.20
N VAL A 370 -9.61 -14.72 -17.51
CA VAL A 370 -8.30 -14.28 -17.99
C VAL A 370 -7.94 -12.88 -17.45
N VAL A 371 -8.89 -11.94 -17.42
CA VAL A 371 -8.71 -10.62 -16.80
C VAL A 371 -8.38 -10.75 -15.30
N GLY A 372 -9.08 -11.63 -14.59
CA GLY A 372 -8.84 -11.92 -13.18
C GLY A 372 -7.45 -12.49 -12.92
N ASP A 373 -7.03 -13.47 -13.72
CA ASP A 373 -5.71 -14.10 -13.64
C ASP A 373 -4.59 -13.09 -13.90
N LEU A 374 -4.70 -12.29 -14.98
CA LEU A 374 -3.73 -11.24 -15.30
C LEU A 374 -3.65 -10.17 -14.22
N PHE A 375 -4.78 -9.80 -13.60
CA PHE A 375 -4.81 -8.88 -12.48
C PHE A 375 -4.17 -9.48 -11.23
N GLY A 376 -4.43 -10.77 -10.94
CA GLY A 376 -3.81 -11.51 -9.83
C GLY A 376 -2.30 -11.70 -9.99
N GLU A 377 -1.82 -11.86 -11.22
CA GLU A 377 -0.39 -11.93 -11.58
C GLU A 377 0.30 -10.57 -11.61
N GLY A 378 -0.44 -9.46 -11.46
CA GLY A 378 0.11 -8.09 -11.56
C GLY A 378 0.48 -7.67 -12.98
N LYS A 379 0.01 -8.40 -14.01
CA LYS A 379 0.19 -8.09 -15.44
C LYS A 379 -0.89 -7.14 -15.98
N MET A 380 -2.00 -7.03 -15.27
CA MET A 380 -3.08 -6.08 -15.54
C MET A 380 -3.35 -5.23 -14.30
N PHE A 381 -3.73 -3.97 -14.49
CA PHE A 381 -4.00 -3.03 -13.41
C PHE A 381 -5.45 -2.57 -13.40
N LEU A 382 -5.88 -1.98 -12.29
CA LEU A 382 -7.27 -1.58 -12.09
C LEU A 382 -7.87 -0.74 -13.24
N PRO A 383 -7.18 0.27 -13.82
CA PRO A 383 -7.73 1.01 -14.95
C PRO A 383 -8.16 0.12 -16.12
N GLN A 384 -7.41 -0.94 -16.39
CA GLN A 384 -7.69 -1.89 -17.46
C GLN A 384 -8.84 -2.82 -17.05
N VAL A 385 -8.84 -3.34 -15.81
CA VAL A 385 -9.92 -4.19 -15.29
C VAL A 385 -11.27 -3.48 -15.35
N VAL A 386 -11.32 -2.19 -15.00
CA VAL A 386 -12.55 -1.39 -15.10
C VAL A 386 -12.98 -1.20 -16.57
N LYS A 387 -12.02 -1.03 -17.50
CA LYS A 387 -12.31 -0.99 -18.94
C LYS A 387 -12.86 -2.33 -19.45
N SER A 388 -12.35 -3.47 -18.97
CA SER A 388 -12.86 -4.82 -19.27
C SER A 388 -14.27 -5.05 -18.73
N ALA A 389 -14.54 -4.65 -17.49
CA ALA A 389 -15.87 -4.77 -16.88
C ALA A 389 -16.94 -4.02 -17.68
N ARG A 390 -16.58 -2.86 -18.25
CA ARG A 390 -17.47 -2.07 -19.13
C ARG A 390 -17.85 -2.84 -20.41
N VAL A 391 -16.90 -3.54 -21.03
CA VAL A 391 -17.16 -4.42 -22.18
C VAL A 391 -18.13 -5.54 -21.79
N MET A 392 -17.89 -6.19 -20.65
CA MET A 392 -18.75 -7.25 -20.11
C MET A 392 -20.18 -6.75 -19.84
N LYS A 393 -20.34 -5.63 -19.12
CA LYS A 393 -21.66 -5.06 -18.81
C LYS A 393 -22.43 -4.70 -20.07
N LYS A 394 -21.78 -4.13 -21.08
CA LYS A 394 -22.41 -3.80 -22.37
C LYS A 394 -22.92 -5.06 -23.09
N ALA A 395 -22.15 -6.15 -23.07
CA ALA A 395 -22.58 -7.43 -23.63
C ALA A 395 -23.77 -8.02 -22.85
N VAL A 396 -23.71 -8.03 -21.52
CA VAL A 396 -24.80 -8.55 -20.68
C VAL A 396 -26.09 -7.73 -20.84
N ALA A 397 -26.00 -6.39 -20.85
CA ALA A 397 -27.14 -5.50 -21.07
C ALA A 397 -27.79 -5.74 -22.45
N TYR A 398 -27.00 -6.11 -23.47
CA TYR A 398 -27.53 -6.51 -24.77
C TYR A 398 -28.25 -7.85 -24.72
N LEU A 399 -27.79 -8.80 -23.90
CA LEU A 399 -28.41 -10.12 -23.74
C LEU A 399 -29.67 -10.10 -22.87
N GLU A 400 -29.80 -9.16 -21.92
CA GLU A 400 -30.93 -9.06 -20.98
C GLU A 400 -32.32 -9.22 -21.62
N PRO A 401 -32.67 -8.55 -22.74
CA PRO A 401 -33.98 -8.70 -23.38
C PRO A 401 -34.28 -10.12 -23.89
N PHE A 402 -33.24 -10.92 -24.13
CA PHE A 402 -33.34 -12.28 -24.65
C PHE A 402 -33.35 -13.35 -23.55
N MET A 403 -33.14 -12.97 -22.29
CA MET A 403 -33.10 -13.89 -21.15
C MET A 403 -34.48 -14.51 -20.88
N PRO A 404 -34.56 -15.81 -20.53
CA PRO A 404 -35.81 -16.45 -20.15
C PRO A 404 -36.42 -15.75 -18.93
N LYS A 405 -37.72 -15.41 -18.98
CA LYS A 405 -38.43 -14.77 -17.87
C LYS A 405 -39.16 -15.81 -17.03
N ILE A 406 -39.41 -15.46 -15.77
CA ILE A 406 -40.23 -16.27 -14.86
C ILE A 406 -41.59 -16.55 -15.53
N GLY A 407 -41.83 -17.81 -15.91
CA GLY A 407 -43.04 -18.26 -16.61
C GLY A 407 -42.81 -18.84 -18.01
N ASP A 408 -41.60 -18.74 -18.57
CA ASP A 408 -41.26 -19.38 -19.85
C ASP A 408 -41.01 -20.89 -19.68
N LEU A 409 -41.30 -21.69 -20.73
CA LEU A 409 -41.12 -23.16 -20.71
C LEU A 409 -39.66 -23.59 -20.48
N ASP A 410 -38.69 -22.73 -20.82
CA ASP A 410 -37.26 -22.95 -20.63
C ASP A 410 -36.70 -22.26 -19.36
N TYR A 411 -37.56 -21.68 -18.51
CA TYR A 411 -37.15 -21.05 -17.26
C TYR A 411 -36.87 -22.10 -16.17
N ASN A 412 -35.58 -22.33 -15.88
CA ASN A 412 -35.14 -23.20 -14.79
C ASN A 412 -34.63 -22.35 -13.62
N ALA A 413 -35.37 -22.31 -12.51
CA ALA A 413 -35.00 -21.54 -11.32
C ALA A 413 -33.71 -22.03 -10.65
N GLU A 414 -33.33 -23.29 -10.88
CA GLU A 414 -32.08 -23.91 -10.36
C GLU A 414 -30.83 -23.56 -11.20
N GLN A 415 -30.95 -22.85 -12.33
CA GLN A 415 -29.83 -22.57 -13.24
C GLN A 415 -29.06 -21.26 -12.96
N SER A 416 -29.47 -20.45 -11.99
CA SER A 416 -28.69 -19.28 -11.57
C SER A 416 -27.62 -19.68 -10.55
N SER A 417 -26.50 -20.26 -11.01
CA SER A 417 -25.33 -20.57 -10.16
C SER A 417 -24.55 -19.32 -9.72
N ILE A 418 -24.94 -18.13 -10.19
CA ILE A 418 -24.25 -16.87 -9.92
C ILE A 418 -24.49 -16.44 -8.47
N LYS A 419 -23.40 -16.20 -7.75
CA LYS A 419 -23.39 -15.82 -6.34
C LYS A 419 -23.63 -14.33 -6.18
N LYS A 420 -24.46 -13.93 -5.22
CA LYS A 420 -24.91 -12.54 -5.04
C LYS A 420 -24.20 -11.88 -3.86
N ILE A 421 -23.66 -10.68 -4.09
CA ILE A 421 -23.01 -9.87 -3.06
C ILE A 421 -23.73 -8.52 -2.97
N LEU A 422 -24.19 -8.16 -1.78
CA LEU A 422 -24.76 -6.84 -1.51
C LEU A 422 -23.68 -5.91 -0.97
N LEU A 423 -23.53 -4.73 -1.58
CA LEU A 423 -22.60 -3.70 -1.13
C LEU A 423 -23.37 -2.45 -0.70
N ALA A 424 -22.97 -1.84 0.42
CA ALA A 424 -23.56 -0.60 0.90
C ALA A 424 -22.51 0.28 1.60
N THR A 425 -22.54 1.58 1.33
CA THR A 425 -21.88 2.55 2.22
C THR A 425 -22.82 2.84 3.38
N VAL A 426 -22.32 2.66 4.60
CA VAL A 426 -23.16 2.67 5.82
C VAL A 426 -23.81 4.04 6.07
N LYS A 427 -24.82 4.04 6.93
CA LYS A 427 -25.58 5.22 7.34
C LYS A 427 -24.68 6.40 7.69
N GLY A 428 -25.07 7.58 7.21
CA GLY A 428 -24.37 8.84 7.47
C GLY A 428 -23.06 9.04 6.70
N ASP A 429 -22.58 8.04 5.95
CA ASP A 429 -21.41 8.17 5.07
C ASP A 429 -21.83 8.23 3.60
N VAL A 430 -21.08 9.00 2.81
CA VAL A 430 -21.41 9.38 1.43
C VAL A 430 -20.37 8.92 0.41
N HIS A 431 -19.22 8.43 0.85
CA HIS A 431 -18.12 8.11 -0.05
C HIS A 431 -18.25 6.68 -0.58
N ASP A 432 -18.15 6.52 -1.90
CA ASP A 432 -18.42 5.26 -2.59
C ASP A 432 -17.33 4.83 -3.59
N ILE A 433 -16.29 5.63 -3.86
CA ILE A 433 -15.27 5.30 -4.87
C ILE A 433 -14.67 3.91 -4.64
N GLY A 434 -14.19 3.64 -3.41
CA GLY A 434 -13.63 2.33 -3.05
C GLY A 434 -14.66 1.20 -3.13
N LYS A 435 -15.92 1.45 -2.75
CA LYS A 435 -17.02 0.48 -2.87
C LYS A 435 -17.29 0.13 -4.33
N ASN A 436 -17.31 1.13 -5.21
CA ASN A 436 -17.59 0.93 -6.63
C ASN A 436 -16.45 0.15 -7.29
N ILE A 437 -15.20 0.42 -6.92
CA ILE A 437 -14.03 -0.37 -7.33
C ILE A 437 -14.18 -1.84 -6.89
N VAL A 438 -14.53 -2.09 -5.62
CA VAL A 438 -14.77 -3.46 -5.11
C VAL A 438 -15.91 -4.14 -5.87
N GLY A 439 -17.01 -3.43 -6.13
CA GLY A 439 -18.13 -3.94 -6.91
C GLY A 439 -17.71 -4.33 -8.32
N VAL A 440 -16.95 -3.49 -9.01
CA VAL A 440 -16.43 -3.80 -10.35
C VAL A 440 -15.51 -5.04 -10.32
N VAL A 441 -14.56 -5.09 -9.40
CA VAL A 441 -13.61 -6.22 -9.29
C VAL A 441 -14.32 -7.54 -8.94
N LEU A 442 -15.33 -7.52 -8.07
CA LEU A 442 -16.13 -8.71 -7.77
C LEU A 442 -17.02 -9.09 -8.97
N ALA A 443 -17.61 -8.13 -9.68
CA ALA A 443 -18.36 -8.42 -10.90
C ALA A 443 -17.48 -9.11 -11.96
N CYS A 444 -16.20 -8.72 -12.07
CA CYS A 444 -15.22 -9.38 -12.92
C CYS A 444 -14.94 -10.84 -12.54
N ASN A 445 -15.31 -11.28 -11.34
CA ASN A 445 -15.07 -12.62 -10.82
C ASN A 445 -16.36 -13.42 -10.65
N SER A 446 -17.33 -13.23 -11.55
CA SER A 446 -18.59 -13.99 -11.61
C SER A 446 -19.60 -13.70 -10.49
N TYR A 447 -19.46 -12.59 -9.75
CA TYR A 447 -20.42 -12.22 -8.71
C TYR A 447 -21.47 -11.25 -9.23
N GLN A 448 -22.75 -11.48 -8.88
CA GLN A 448 -23.80 -10.49 -9.09
C GLN A 448 -23.77 -9.47 -7.95
N ILE A 449 -23.52 -8.21 -8.28
CA ILE A 449 -23.41 -7.12 -7.29
C ILE A 449 -24.73 -6.37 -7.17
N ILE A 450 -25.20 -6.23 -5.93
CA ILE A 450 -26.35 -5.40 -5.57
C ILE A 450 -25.83 -4.22 -4.75
N ASP A 451 -25.67 -3.07 -5.39
CA ASP A 451 -25.19 -1.85 -4.73
C ASP A 451 -26.37 -1.01 -4.24
N LEU A 452 -26.50 -0.84 -2.91
CA LEU A 452 -27.55 -0.02 -2.31
C LEU A 452 -27.22 1.48 -2.28
N GLY A 453 -26.03 1.86 -2.72
CA GLY A 453 -25.54 3.22 -2.73
C GLY A 453 -24.96 3.64 -1.38
N VAL A 454 -25.26 4.88 -0.98
CA VAL A 454 -24.68 5.57 0.17
C VAL A 454 -25.73 5.96 1.20
N MET A 455 -25.29 6.25 2.43
CA MET A 455 -26.15 6.58 3.57
C MET A 455 -27.25 5.54 3.82
N VAL A 456 -26.92 4.25 3.71
CA VAL A 456 -27.92 3.17 3.77
C VAL A 456 -28.16 2.73 5.21
N ASP A 457 -29.42 2.78 5.67
CA ASP A 457 -29.82 2.30 6.98
C ASP A 457 -29.59 0.78 7.15
N ALA A 458 -29.18 0.36 8.35
CA ALA A 458 -28.94 -1.05 8.68
C ALA A 458 -30.14 -1.96 8.36
N GLN A 459 -31.36 -1.51 8.67
CA GLN A 459 -32.57 -2.27 8.38
C GLN A 459 -32.75 -2.47 6.87
N LYS A 460 -32.51 -1.45 6.06
CA LYS A 460 -32.61 -1.54 4.59
C LYS A 460 -31.57 -2.51 4.02
N ILE A 461 -30.34 -2.49 4.56
CA ILE A 461 -29.29 -3.44 4.17
C ILE A 461 -29.76 -4.88 4.43
N ILE A 462 -30.29 -5.14 5.62
CA ILE A 462 -30.74 -6.48 6.02
C ILE A 462 -31.98 -6.92 5.24
N ASP A 463 -32.98 -6.05 5.10
CA ASP A 463 -34.21 -6.34 4.36
C ASP A 463 -33.91 -6.70 2.91
N GLU A 464 -33.04 -5.93 2.25
CA GLU A 464 -32.67 -6.18 0.85
C GLU A 464 -31.75 -7.39 0.71
N ALA A 465 -30.89 -7.67 1.70
CA ALA A 465 -30.09 -8.90 1.75
C ALA A 465 -30.96 -10.16 1.83
N ILE A 466 -31.98 -10.15 2.70
CA ILE A 466 -32.93 -11.25 2.86
C ILE A 466 -33.77 -11.40 1.59
N LYS A 467 -34.34 -10.29 1.10
CA LYS A 467 -35.21 -10.27 -0.08
C LYS A 467 -34.51 -10.81 -1.33
N ASN A 468 -33.23 -10.48 -1.53
CA ASN A 468 -32.47 -10.94 -2.70
C ASN A 468 -31.73 -12.26 -2.49
N GLN A 469 -31.80 -12.84 -1.29
CA GLN A 469 -31.10 -14.07 -0.90
C GLN A 469 -29.60 -13.97 -1.21
N VAL A 470 -28.95 -12.96 -0.66
CA VAL A 470 -27.54 -12.68 -0.96
C VAL A 470 -26.62 -13.63 -0.20
N ASP A 471 -25.51 -14.01 -0.84
CA ASP A 471 -24.50 -14.90 -0.26
C ASP A 471 -23.51 -14.13 0.64
N ILE A 472 -23.32 -12.82 0.42
CA ILE A 472 -22.41 -11.96 1.20
C ILE A 472 -23.00 -10.55 1.34
N ILE A 473 -22.76 -9.91 2.51
CA ILE A 473 -22.96 -8.47 2.72
C ILE A 473 -21.59 -7.79 2.87
N GLY A 474 -21.35 -6.71 2.14
CA GLY A 474 -20.15 -5.87 2.24
C GLY A 474 -20.50 -4.44 2.68
N LEU A 475 -19.82 -3.94 3.71
CA LEU A 475 -20.00 -2.60 4.25
C LEU A 475 -18.77 -1.73 3.98
N SER A 476 -19.02 -0.50 3.53
CA SER A 476 -18.00 0.53 3.26
C SER A 476 -18.16 1.74 4.18
N GLY A 477 -17.04 2.32 4.64
CA GLY A 477 -17.00 3.57 5.40
C GLY A 477 -15.66 4.31 5.31
N LEU A 478 -15.71 5.63 5.16
CA LEU A 478 -14.56 6.54 5.07
C LEU A 478 -14.29 7.28 6.38
N ILE A 479 -15.32 7.63 7.16
CA ILE A 479 -15.17 8.43 8.38
C ILE A 479 -15.27 7.59 9.65
N THR A 480 -14.79 8.12 10.78
CA THR A 480 -14.75 7.36 12.04
C THR A 480 -16.13 7.01 12.59
N PRO A 481 -17.20 7.84 12.46
CA PRO A 481 -18.55 7.43 12.87
C PRO A 481 -19.09 6.20 12.12
N SER A 482 -18.62 5.94 10.90
CA SER A 482 -19.02 4.78 10.09
C SER A 482 -18.65 3.45 10.75
N LEU A 483 -17.62 3.44 11.60
CA LEU A 483 -17.20 2.24 12.34
C LEU A 483 -18.26 1.77 13.34
N ASP A 484 -18.95 2.70 14.00
CA ASP A 484 -20.03 2.37 14.95
C ASP A 484 -21.25 1.82 14.20
N GLU A 485 -21.57 2.38 13.03
CA GLU A 485 -22.66 1.87 12.19
C GLU A 485 -22.38 0.44 11.69
N MET A 486 -21.13 0.10 11.38
CA MET A 486 -20.76 -1.29 11.04
C MET A 486 -20.94 -2.26 12.21
N VAL A 487 -20.62 -1.84 13.43
CA VAL A 487 -20.90 -2.63 14.65
C VAL A 487 -22.40 -2.80 14.85
N TYR A 488 -23.19 -1.74 14.60
CA TYR A 488 -24.65 -1.78 14.69
C TYR A 488 -25.26 -2.75 13.67
N VAL A 489 -24.84 -2.70 12.40
CA VAL A 489 -25.28 -3.66 11.37
C VAL A 489 -24.96 -5.09 11.79
N ALA A 490 -23.73 -5.38 12.23
CA ALA A 490 -23.34 -6.72 12.67
C ALA A 490 -24.18 -7.22 13.86
N SER A 491 -24.46 -6.33 14.83
CA SER A 491 -25.31 -6.65 15.99
C SER A 491 -26.76 -6.94 15.57
N GLU A 492 -27.28 -6.20 14.58
CA GLU A 492 -28.63 -6.38 14.06
C GLU A 492 -28.75 -7.66 13.23
N MET A 493 -27.72 -8.01 12.46
CA MET A 493 -27.62 -9.31 11.77
C MET A 493 -27.65 -10.48 12.75
N GLU A 494 -26.93 -10.38 13.88
CA GLU A 494 -26.98 -11.39 14.96
C GLU A 494 -28.37 -11.47 15.59
N ARG A 495 -28.98 -10.31 15.90
CA ARG A 495 -30.33 -10.24 16.51
C ARG A 495 -31.39 -10.91 15.65
N GLN A 496 -31.26 -10.83 14.33
CA GLN A 496 -32.16 -11.47 13.37
C GLN A 496 -31.76 -12.91 12.98
N GLY A 497 -30.68 -13.44 13.58
CA GLY A 497 -30.25 -14.83 13.38
C GLY A 497 -29.70 -15.13 11.99
N LEU A 498 -29.07 -14.15 11.34
CA LEU A 498 -28.42 -14.35 10.04
C LEU A 498 -27.08 -15.11 10.20
N ASP A 499 -26.69 -15.87 9.17
CA ASP A 499 -25.36 -16.50 9.06
C ASP A 499 -24.68 -16.15 7.71
N ILE A 500 -25.06 -15.01 7.14
CA ILE A 500 -24.46 -14.46 5.91
C ILE A 500 -23.08 -13.86 6.26
N PRO A 501 -21.99 -14.22 5.56
CA PRO A 501 -20.69 -13.57 5.70
C PRO A 501 -20.75 -12.04 5.55
N LEU A 502 -20.01 -11.35 6.43
CA LEU A 502 -19.92 -9.90 6.50
C LEU A 502 -18.49 -9.42 6.16
N LEU A 503 -18.36 -8.73 5.04
CA LEU A 503 -17.12 -8.08 4.62
C LEU A 503 -17.11 -6.63 5.10
N ILE A 504 -16.01 -6.22 5.72
CA ILE A 504 -15.80 -4.87 6.26
C ILE A 504 -14.64 -4.21 5.51
N GLY A 505 -14.86 -3.04 4.91
CA GLY A 505 -13.83 -2.28 4.22
C GLY A 505 -14.05 -0.76 4.26
N GLY A 506 -13.07 -0.01 3.76
CA GLY A 506 -13.05 1.45 3.74
C GLY A 506 -11.89 2.07 4.53
N ALA A 507 -11.65 3.37 4.38
CA ALA A 507 -10.40 4.00 4.83
C ALA A 507 -10.22 3.99 6.35
N THR A 508 -11.31 4.05 7.12
CA THR A 508 -11.26 4.01 8.60
C THR A 508 -11.29 2.61 9.17
N THR A 509 -11.60 1.59 8.36
CA THR A 509 -11.66 0.22 8.83
C THR A 509 -10.26 -0.37 9.00
N SER A 510 -10.11 -1.30 9.93
CA SER A 510 -8.85 -2.01 10.13
C SER A 510 -9.08 -3.41 10.67
N ARG A 511 -8.14 -4.32 10.40
CA ARG A 511 -8.20 -5.71 10.90
C ARG A 511 -8.34 -5.76 12.43
N ILE A 512 -7.69 -4.83 13.14
CA ILE A 512 -7.76 -4.76 14.60
C ILE A 512 -9.12 -4.24 15.08
N HIS A 513 -9.68 -3.22 14.44
CA HIS A 513 -11.02 -2.72 14.77
C HIS A 513 -12.07 -3.81 14.55
N THR A 514 -12.04 -4.47 13.38
CA THR A 514 -12.96 -5.57 13.07
C THR A 514 -12.86 -6.70 14.08
N ALA A 515 -11.64 -7.12 14.45
CA ALA A 515 -11.44 -8.16 15.46
C ALA A 515 -11.95 -7.76 16.85
N VAL A 516 -11.77 -6.50 17.27
CA VAL A 516 -12.07 -6.05 18.65
C VAL A 516 -13.53 -5.61 18.82
N LYS A 517 -14.17 -5.06 17.79
CA LYS A 517 -15.47 -4.38 17.92
C LYS A 517 -16.60 -5.01 17.09
N ILE A 518 -16.31 -5.59 15.92
CA ILE A 518 -17.35 -6.09 15.01
C ILE A 518 -17.50 -7.62 15.13
N ASP A 519 -16.40 -8.37 15.03
CA ASP A 519 -16.41 -9.84 15.14
C ASP A 519 -17.05 -10.40 16.43
N PRO A 520 -16.92 -9.75 17.61
CA PRO A 520 -17.53 -10.26 18.84
C PRO A 520 -19.07 -10.14 18.88
N VAL A 521 -19.67 -9.26 18.08
CA VAL A 521 -21.12 -9.01 18.11
C VAL A 521 -21.89 -9.79 17.03
N TYR A 522 -21.19 -10.57 16.20
CA TYR A 522 -21.79 -11.42 15.16
C TYR A 522 -21.13 -12.79 15.09
N SER A 523 -21.95 -13.84 15.19
CA SER A 523 -21.50 -15.24 15.22
C SER A 523 -21.09 -15.78 13.84
N GLY A 524 -21.57 -15.16 12.76
CA GLY A 524 -21.18 -15.45 11.38
C GLY A 524 -19.72 -15.09 11.05
N ILE A 525 -19.34 -15.29 9.78
CA ILE A 525 -18.02 -14.86 9.28
C ILE A 525 -18.00 -13.32 9.23
N VAL A 526 -17.04 -12.70 9.90
CA VAL A 526 -16.70 -11.28 9.74
C VAL A 526 -15.27 -11.20 9.25
N VAL A 527 -15.01 -10.45 8.20
CA VAL A 527 -13.66 -10.30 7.65
C VAL A 527 -13.38 -8.89 7.19
N HIS A 528 -12.25 -8.35 7.62
CA HIS A 528 -11.72 -7.09 7.13
C HIS A 528 -11.01 -7.29 5.79
N VAL A 529 -11.43 -6.56 4.77
CA VAL A 529 -10.87 -6.58 3.42
C VAL A 529 -10.07 -5.29 3.21
N THR A 530 -8.77 -5.42 2.90
CA THR A 530 -7.89 -4.24 2.83
C THR A 530 -8.01 -3.45 1.54
N ASP A 531 -8.35 -4.14 0.44
CA ASP A 531 -8.40 -3.57 -0.90
C ASP A 531 -9.25 -4.47 -1.80
N ALA A 532 -9.61 -3.98 -2.99
CA ALA A 532 -10.48 -4.70 -3.90
C ALA A 532 -9.87 -6.00 -4.43
N SER A 533 -8.54 -6.08 -4.60
CA SER A 533 -7.90 -7.30 -5.10
C SER A 533 -8.08 -8.49 -4.14
N LYS A 534 -8.08 -8.22 -2.83
CA LYS A 534 -8.29 -9.26 -1.81
C LYS A 534 -9.76 -9.61 -1.59
N SER A 535 -10.69 -8.82 -2.10
CA SER A 535 -12.12 -9.10 -1.94
C SER A 535 -12.54 -10.40 -2.62
N VAL A 536 -11.91 -10.74 -3.76
CA VAL A 536 -12.21 -11.93 -4.57
C VAL A 536 -11.88 -13.24 -3.86
N PRO A 537 -10.61 -13.49 -3.43
CA PRO A 537 -10.29 -14.75 -2.75
C PRO A 537 -11.06 -14.89 -1.42
N ILE A 538 -11.28 -13.78 -0.71
CA ILE A 538 -12.07 -13.77 0.54
C ILE A 538 -13.52 -14.14 0.27
N ALA A 539 -14.15 -13.57 -0.76
CA ALA A 539 -15.51 -13.92 -1.13
C ALA A 539 -15.63 -15.41 -1.47
N GLY A 540 -14.70 -15.96 -2.24
CA GLY A 540 -14.68 -17.38 -2.61
C GLY A 540 -14.56 -18.31 -1.39
N GLU A 541 -13.62 -18.04 -0.48
CA GLU A 541 -13.43 -18.83 0.74
C GLU A 541 -14.65 -18.75 1.68
N ALA A 542 -15.35 -17.61 1.72
CA ALA A 542 -16.48 -17.36 2.61
C ALA A 542 -17.80 -18.03 2.18
N ILE A 543 -17.94 -18.40 0.91
CA ILE A 543 -19.17 -19.01 0.37
C ILE A 543 -19.02 -20.48 -0.04
N SER A 544 -17.80 -20.95 -0.29
CA SER A 544 -17.57 -22.33 -0.74
C SER A 544 -17.97 -23.33 0.34
N GLU A 545 -18.85 -24.27 0.01
CA GLU A 545 -19.33 -25.31 0.94
C GLU A 545 -18.18 -26.18 1.50
N GLU A 546 -17.09 -26.32 0.74
CA GLU A 546 -15.91 -27.09 1.15
C GLU A 546 -15.04 -26.35 2.16
N THR A 547 -14.87 -25.03 1.99
CA THR A 547 -13.91 -24.25 2.78
C THR A 547 -14.55 -23.37 3.86
N LYS A 548 -15.83 -22.99 3.71
CA LYS A 548 -16.52 -22.01 4.57
C LYS A 548 -16.42 -22.35 6.05
N ALA A 549 -16.63 -23.61 6.42
CA ALA A 549 -16.60 -24.04 7.82
C ALA A 549 -15.19 -23.93 8.42
N GLU A 550 -14.16 -24.41 7.71
CA GLU A 550 -12.76 -24.30 8.15
C GLU A 550 -12.32 -22.83 8.21
N TYR A 551 -12.70 -22.06 7.20
CA TYR A 551 -12.40 -20.64 7.09
C TYR A 551 -12.97 -19.85 8.27
N LYS A 552 -14.24 -20.07 8.63
CA LYS A 552 -14.89 -19.46 9.81
C LYS A 552 -14.10 -19.73 11.08
N VAL A 553 -13.72 -20.98 11.32
CA VAL A 553 -12.94 -21.36 12.53
C VAL A 553 -11.59 -20.65 12.55
N LYS A 554 -10.85 -20.67 11.43
CA LYS A 554 -9.54 -20.02 11.30
C LYS A 554 -9.61 -18.51 11.53
N LEU A 555 -10.61 -17.84 10.97
CA LEU A 555 -10.83 -16.40 11.14
C LEU A 555 -11.17 -16.05 12.59
N LYS A 556 -12.12 -16.77 13.21
CA LYS A 556 -12.52 -16.53 14.60
C LYS A 556 -11.34 -16.70 15.56
N GLU A 557 -10.51 -17.72 15.36
CA GLU A 557 -9.31 -17.92 16.19
C GLU A 557 -8.26 -16.82 15.96
N THR A 558 -8.06 -16.43 14.71
CA THR A 558 -7.15 -15.32 14.37
C THR A 558 -7.58 -14.01 15.03
N TYR A 559 -8.87 -13.68 14.98
CA TYR A 559 -9.40 -12.46 15.59
C TYR A 559 -9.43 -12.53 17.11
N ARG A 560 -9.66 -13.71 17.69
CA ARG A 560 -9.49 -13.94 19.13
C ARG A 560 -8.07 -13.65 19.58
N GLN A 561 -7.06 -14.15 18.86
CA GLN A 561 -5.66 -13.91 19.18
C GLN A 561 -5.31 -12.42 19.10
N LEU A 562 -5.78 -11.73 18.05
CA LEU A 562 -5.59 -10.28 17.91
C LEU A 562 -6.24 -9.48 19.06
N ARG A 563 -7.42 -9.90 19.54
CA ARG A 563 -8.06 -9.28 20.72
C ARG A 563 -7.20 -9.41 21.97
N ILE A 564 -6.71 -10.62 22.26
CA ILE A 564 -5.85 -10.89 23.41
C ILE A 564 -4.57 -10.04 23.35
N GLU A 565 -3.93 -9.97 22.18
CA GLU A 565 -2.73 -9.15 21.99
C GLU A 565 -3.02 -7.65 22.12
N HIS A 566 -4.17 -7.19 21.64
CA HIS A 566 -4.59 -5.80 21.77
C HIS A 566 -4.80 -5.41 23.24
N GLU A 567 -5.52 -6.24 24.00
CA GLU A 567 -5.77 -6.05 25.43
C GLU A 567 -4.45 -6.04 26.22
N ALA A 568 -3.54 -6.97 25.93
CA ALA A 568 -2.22 -7.02 26.55
C ALA A 568 -1.39 -5.75 26.27
N LYS A 569 -1.50 -5.15 25.07
CA LYS A 569 -0.83 -3.89 24.70
C LYS A 569 -1.48 -2.66 25.34
N GLN A 570 -2.79 -2.67 25.58
CA GLN A 570 -3.47 -1.57 26.28
C GLN A 570 -3.07 -1.47 27.76
N MET A 571 -2.73 -2.59 28.40
CA MET A 571 -2.29 -2.59 29.81
C MET A 571 -0.90 -1.95 30.04
N VAL A 572 -0.17 -1.51 29.00
CA VAL A 572 1.26 -1.14 29.12
C VAL A 572 1.58 0.34 28.83
N LYS A 573 0.61 1.20 28.46
CA LYS A 573 0.90 2.64 28.29
C LYS A 573 0.56 3.44 29.55
N GLN A 574 1.58 3.98 30.21
CA GLN A 574 1.39 5.01 31.24
C GLN A 574 0.73 6.24 30.57
N MET A 575 -0.48 6.56 30.98
CA MET A 575 -1.19 7.78 30.61
C MET A 575 -0.88 8.87 31.63
N ALA A 576 -0.78 10.11 31.18
CA ALA A 576 -0.81 11.27 32.08
C ALA A 576 -2.26 11.59 32.44
N THR A 577 -2.50 12.20 33.59
CA THR A 577 -3.79 12.87 33.86
C THR A 577 -3.96 14.07 32.92
N LEU A 578 -5.20 14.51 32.69
CA LEU A 578 -5.46 15.71 31.89
C LEU A 578 -4.71 16.93 32.44
N GLU A 579 -4.66 17.10 33.76
CA GLU A 579 -3.95 18.20 34.41
C GLU A 579 -2.43 18.13 34.17
N GLU A 580 -1.82 16.94 34.29
CA GLU A 580 -0.40 16.76 33.95
C GLU A 580 -0.12 17.05 32.47
N ALA A 581 -1.03 16.65 31.57
CA ALA A 581 -0.90 16.92 30.15
C ALA A 581 -1.02 18.43 29.85
N LYS A 582 -1.97 19.14 30.47
CA LYS A 582 -2.15 20.60 30.37
C LYS A 582 -0.93 21.36 30.92
N ALA A 583 -0.26 20.83 31.94
CA ALA A 583 0.96 21.39 32.51
C ALA A 583 2.21 21.19 31.63
N ASN A 584 2.13 20.41 30.54
CA ASN A 584 3.22 20.16 29.59
C ASN A 584 2.84 20.57 28.15
N PRO A 585 2.47 21.84 27.89
CA PRO A 585 2.06 22.32 26.56
C PRO A 585 3.26 22.44 25.61
N VAL A 586 3.00 22.76 24.34
CA VAL A 586 4.06 23.19 23.42
C VAL A 586 4.75 24.44 23.98
N PHE A 587 6.08 24.41 24.07
CA PHE A 587 6.86 25.59 24.43
C PHE A 587 6.92 26.53 23.23
N ILE A 588 6.39 27.75 23.40
CA ILE A 588 6.48 28.85 22.44
C ILE A 588 6.97 30.07 23.21
N ASP A 589 7.94 30.78 22.64
CA ASP A 589 8.45 32.04 23.21
C ASP A 589 7.47 33.19 22.93
N TRP A 590 6.42 33.26 23.76
CA TRP A 590 5.37 34.28 23.63
C TRP A 590 5.85 35.70 23.91
N GLU A 591 6.97 35.89 24.64
CA GLU A 591 7.52 37.22 24.90
C GLU A 591 8.05 37.86 23.62
N ASN A 592 8.57 37.06 22.69
CA ASN A 592 9.12 37.50 21.41
C ASN A 592 8.18 37.25 20.22
N TYR A 593 6.92 36.89 20.46
CA TYR A 593 5.91 36.68 19.42
C TYR A 593 4.78 37.71 19.51
N GLU A 594 4.48 38.36 18.38
CA GLU A 594 3.30 39.21 18.24
C GLU A 594 2.36 38.59 17.20
N PRO A 595 1.10 38.27 17.56
CA PRO A 595 0.10 37.80 16.60
C PRO A 595 -0.04 38.74 15.41
N LEU A 596 0.17 38.21 14.19
CA LEU A 596 -0.03 39.02 13.00
C LEU A 596 -1.53 39.20 12.73
N ILE A 597 -1.96 40.46 12.73
CA ILE A 597 -3.32 40.86 12.32
C ILE A 597 -3.50 40.55 10.83
N PRO A 598 -4.52 39.75 10.44
CA PRO A 598 -4.87 39.54 9.04
C PRO A 598 -5.07 40.84 8.28
N LYS A 599 -4.55 40.92 7.06
CA LYS A 599 -4.78 42.06 6.15
C LYS A 599 -6.26 42.28 5.86
N LYS A 600 -7.05 41.21 5.80
CA LYS A 600 -8.50 41.24 5.62
C LYS A 600 -9.18 40.29 6.60
N LEU A 601 -9.84 40.86 7.62
CA LEU A 601 -10.74 40.13 8.50
C LEU A 601 -12.11 39.91 7.85
N GLY A 602 -12.84 38.94 8.36
CA GLY A 602 -14.15 38.54 7.86
C GLY A 602 -14.06 37.62 6.66
N GLU A 603 -15.17 37.50 5.93
CA GLU A 603 -15.32 36.48 4.91
C GLU A 603 -14.90 36.89 3.50
N LYS A 604 -14.49 35.89 2.73
CA LYS A 604 -14.36 35.92 1.28
C LYS A 604 -15.04 34.68 0.73
N VAL A 605 -16.00 34.89 -0.16
CA VAL A 605 -16.80 33.84 -0.80
C VAL A 605 -16.43 33.79 -2.27
N TRP A 606 -16.28 32.58 -2.80
CA TRP A 606 -16.19 32.30 -4.22
C TRP A 606 -17.41 31.49 -4.62
N GLU A 607 -18.33 32.13 -5.34
CA GLU A 607 -19.50 31.46 -5.91
C GLU A 607 -19.12 30.57 -7.11
N GLU A 608 -17.97 30.86 -7.75
CA GLU A 608 -17.37 30.08 -8.82
C GLU A 608 -15.83 30.25 -8.73
N LEU A 609 -15.12 29.17 -8.41
CA LEU A 609 -13.67 29.06 -8.51
C LEU A 609 -13.31 28.53 -9.90
N ASP A 610 -12.34 29.18 -10.53
CA ASP A 610 -11.84 28.76 -11.83
C ASP A 610 -11.06 27.44 -11.70
N LEU A 611 -11.62 26.38 -12.28
CA LEU A 611 -11.04 25.04 -12.26
C LEU A 611 -9.70 24.97 -13.00
N SER A 612 -9.43 25.88 -13.95
CA SER A 612 -8.13 25.96 -14.62
C SER A 612 -7.02 26.37 -13.66
N ILE A 613 -7.33 27.21 -12.67
CA ILE A 613 -6.41 27.54 -11.57
C ILE A 613 -6.22 26.31 -10.70
N LEU A 614 -7.30 25.62 -10.31
CA LEU A 614 -7.20 24.46 -9.41
C LEU A 614 -6.39 23.31 -10.02
N ARG A 615 -6.43 23.13 -11.35
CA ARG A 615 -5.62 22.13 -12.05
C ARG A 615 -4.13 22.22 -11.71
N ASP A 616 -3.59 23.42 -11.53
CA ASP A 616 -2.16 23.64 -11.24
C ASP A 616 -1.78 23.25 -9.80
N TYR A 617 -2.76 23.00 -8.92
CA TYR A 617 -2.58 22.64 -7.51
C TYR A 617 -2.89 21.17 -7.22
N ILE A 618 -3.16 20.36 -8.26
CA ILE A 618 -3.48 18.94 -8.08
C ILE A 618 -2.23 18.18 -7.60
N ASP A 619 -2.35 17.49 -6.47
CA ASP A 619 -1.50 16.34 -6.16
C ASP A 619 -2.06 15.08 -6.83
N TRP A 620 -1.35 14.61 -7.84
CA TRP A 620 -1.70 13.42 -8.61
C TRP A 620 -1.36 12.11 -7.90
N THR A 621 -0.56 12.12 -6.83
CA THR A 621 -0.16 10.89 -6.14
C THR A 621 -1.36 10.12 -5.57
N PRO A 622 -2.33 10.76 -4.87
CA PRO A 622 -3.51 10.05 -4.39
C PRO A 622 -4.50 9.71 -5.51
N PHE A 623 -4.44 10.39 -6.67
CA PHE A 623 -5.20 9.98 -7.85
C PHE A 623 -4.73 8.60 -8.33
N PHE A 624 -3.42 8.38 -8.51
CA PHE A 624 -2.91 7.05 -8.87
C PHE A 624 -3.18 6.00 -7.81
N SER A 625 -3.09 6.37 -6.52
CA SER A 625 -3.41 5.47 -5.40
C SER A 625 -4.88 5.02 -5.43
N THR A 626 -5.81 5.91 -5.79
CA THR A 626 -7.24 5.59 -5.99
C THR A 626 -7.43 4.52 -7.07
N TRP A 627 -6.59 4.57 -8.11
CA TRP A 627 -6.55 3.59 -9.18
C TRP A 627 -5.65 2.38 -8.89
N MET A 628 -5.27 2.15 -7.62
CA MET A 628 -4.38 1.07 -7.18
C MET A 628 -3.05 1.01 -7.96
N LEU A 629 -2.55 2.15 -8.42
CA LEU A 629 -1.21 2.29 -9.00
C LEU A 629 -0.28 2.90 -7.94
N SER A 630 0.61 2.05 -7.42
CA SER A 630 1.57 2.43 -6.38
C SER A 630 2.73 3.23 -6.98
N GLY A 631 2.94 4.45 -6.49
CA GLY A 631 4.06 5.29 -6.87
C GLY A 631 3.76 6.78 -6.69
N LYS A 632 4.82 7.59 -6.55
CA LYS A 632 4.69 9.05 -6.41
C LYS A 632 4.71 9.73 -7.78
N TYR A 633 3.81 10.67 -8.03
CA TYR A 633 3.88 11.52 -9.23
C TYR A 633 5.04 12.55 -9.11
N PRO A 634 5.78 12.87 -10.19
CA PRO A 634 5.66 12.33 -11.56
C PRO A 634 6.44 11.02 -11.80
N LYS A 635 7.23 10.54 -10.83
CA LYS A 635 8.10 9.36 -10.98
C LYS A 635 7.34 8.10 -11.40
N ILE A 636 6.10 7.92 -10.97
CA ILE A 636 5.25 6.79 -11.36
C ILE A 636 5.06 6.67 -12.89
N LEU A 637 5.16 7.77 -13.64
CA LEU A 637 5.06 7.75 -15.11
C LEU A 637 6.27 7.05 -15.76
N GLU A 638 7.40 7.00 -15.06
CA GLU A 638 8.65 6.38 -15.52
C GLU A 638 8.86 4.98 -14.92
N ASP A 639 7.91 4.50 -14.12
CA ASP A 639 8.00 3.18 -13.50
C ASP A 639 8.04 2.07 -14.58
N PRO A 640 8.96 1.09 -14.48
CA PRO A 640 9.12 0.06 -15.50
C PRO A 640 7.94 -0.90 -15.59
N ILE A 641 7.18 -1.08 -14.52
CA ILE A 641 6.07 -2.02 -14.44
C ILE A 641 4.75 -1.28 -14.72
N VAL A 642 4.46 -0.23 -13.96
CA VAL A 642 3.16 0.47 -14.04
C VAL A 642 3.20 1.72 -14.93
N GLY A 643 4.38 2.22 -15.31
CA GLY A 643 4.51 3.56 -15.90
C GLY A 643 3.81 3.75 -17.23
N ASN A 644 3.71 2.71 -18.06
CA ASN A 644 2.94 2.76 -19.30
C ASN A 644 1.45 2.97 -19.04
N GLU A 645 0.88 2.24 -18.07
CA GLU A 645 -0.53 2.38 -17.70
C GLU A 645 -0.79 3.66 -16.91
N ALA A 646 0.15 4.08 -16.05
CA ALA A 646 0.09 5.38 -15.38
C ALA A 646 0.06 6.55 -16.39
N LYS A 647 0.88 6.50 -17.45
CA LYS A 647 0.85 7.50 -18.53
C LYS A 647 -0.49 7.54 -19.27
N LYS A 648 -1.06 6.38 -19.60
CA LYS A 648 -2.37 6.29 -20.25
C LYS A 648 -3.47 6.86 -19.35
N LEU A 649 -3.53 6.40 -18.11
CA LEU A 649 -4.51 6.87 -17.13
C LEU A 649 -4.39 8.39 -16.91
N PHE A 650 -3.17 8.91 -16.80
CA PHE A 650 -2.91 10.34 -16.66
C PHE A 650 -3.35 11.13 -17.90
N SER A 651 -3.13 10.60 -19.10
CA SER A 651 -3.60 11.20 -20.35
C SER A 651 -5.12 11.25 -20.40
N ASP A 652 -5.80 10.13 -20.09
CA ASP A 652 -7.26 10.03 -20.04
C ASP A 652 -7.83 11.05 -19.02
N ALA A 653 -7.22 11.11 -17.83
CA ALA A 653 -7.60 12.04 -16.77
C ALA A 653 -7.47 13.51 -17.20
N ASN A 654 -6.38 13.87 -17.89
CA ASN A 654 -6.19 15.24 -18.37
C ASN A 654 -7.16 15.59 -19.51
N SER A 655 -7.45 14.66 -20.41
CA SER A 655 -8.45 14.87 -21.49
C SER A 655 -9.83 15.13 -20.91
N ILE A 656 -10.24 14.32 -19.94
CA ILE A 656 -11.54 14.48 -19.26
C ILE A 656 -11.56 15.78 -18.46
N LEU A 657 -10.43 16.15 -17.82
CA LEU A 657 -10.31 17.42 -17.13
C LEU A 657 -10.43 18.62 -18.09
N ASP A 658 -9.87 18.53 -19.30
CA ASP A 658 -10.00 19.55 -20.35
C ASP A 658 -11.48 19.74 -20.76
N GLU A 659 -12.18 18.65 -21.02
CA GLU A 659 -13.61 18.65 -21.37
C GLU A 659 -14.48 19.19 -20.22
N LEU A 660 -14.25 18.69 -19.01
CA LEU A 660 -14.95 19.10 -17.80
C LEU A 660 -14.85 20.61 -17.57
N ILE A 661 -13.67 21.20 -17.79
CA ILE A 661 -13.44 22.64 -17.64
C ILE A 661 -14.10 23.42 -18.78
N ALA A 662 -13.92 22.97 -20.03
CA ALA A 662 -14.45 23.65 -21.21
C ALA A 662 -15.98 23.68 -21.25
N GLU A 663 -16.61 22.56 -20.89
CA GLU A 663 -18.06 22.38 -20.90
C GLU A 663 -18.71 22.69 -19.54
N LYS A 664 -17.92 23.04 -18.51
CA LYS A 664 -18.38 23.37 -17.15
C LYS A 664 -19.28 22.29 -16.54
N TRP A 665 -18.85 21.03 -16.58
CA TRP A 665 -19.64 19.92 -16.00
C TRP A 665 -19.83 20.05 -14.50
N ILE A 666 -18.84 20.63 -13.81
CA ILE A 666 -18.89 20.89 -12.37
C ILE A 666 -18.51 22.33 -12.04
N SER A 667 -18.95 22.80 -10.88
CA SER A 667 -18.61 24.11 -10.32
C SER A 667 -17.89 23.95 -8.99
N ALA A 668 -16.83 24.73 -8.78
CA ALA A 668 -16.15 24.81 -7.49
C ALA A 668 -16.62 26.05 -6.71
N LYS A 669 -16.97 25.85 -5.44
CA LYS A 669 -17.43 26.91 -4.53
C LYS A 669 -16.61 26.89 -3.26
N ALA A 670 -16.33 28.06 -2.71
CA ALA A 670 -15.53 28.16 -1.50
C ALA A 670 -15.94 29.33 -0.61
N ILE A 671 -15.63 29.17 0.66
CA ILE A 671 -15.67 30.24 1.65
C ILE A 671 -14.44 30.15 2.54
N VAL A 672 -13.87 31.31 2.83
CA VAL A 672 -12.83 31.51 3.84
C VAL A 672 -13.28 32.64 4.75
N SER A 673 -13.02 32.53 6.05
CA SER A 673 -13.14 33.65 6.97
C SER A 673 -11.98 33.64 7.97
N LEU A 674 -11.47 34.83 8.28
CA LEU A 674 -10.45 35.06 9.31
C LEU A 674 -11.06 35.88 10.43
N PHE A 675 -10.90 35.42 11.66
CA PHE A 675 -11.55 36.02 12.82
C PHE A 675 -10.60 36.15 14.01
N PRO A 676 -10.76 37.21 14.84
CA PRO A 676 -10.05 37.35 16.09
C PRO A 676 -10.53 36.29 17.09
N VAL A 677 -9.60 35.74 17.85
CA VAL A 677 -9.86 34.68 18.82
C VAL A 677 -9.20 34.94 20.16
N ARG A 678 -9.74 34.32 21.21
CA ARG A 678 -9.04 34.11 22.48
C ARG A 678 -8.96 32.64 22.81
N ARG A 679 -7.78 32.21 23.24
CA ARG A 679 -7.59 30.90 23.84
C ARG A 679 -8.18 30.87 25.25
N ASN A 680 -8.82 29.76 25.59
CA ASN A 680 -9.20 29.44 26.97
C ASN A 680 -8.87 27.97 27.26
N GLY A 681 -7.69 27.73 27.84
CA GLY A 681 -7.17 26.38 28.04
C GLY A 681 -6.97 25.64 26.71
N ASP A 682 -7.79 24.62 26.47
CA ASP A 682 -7.80 23.80 25.25
C ASP A 682 -8.89 24.22 24.25
N ASP A 683 -9.64 25.28 24.54
CA ASP A 683 -10.64 25.86 23.64
C ASP A 683 -10.14 27.14 22.98
N VAL A 684 -10.74 27.46 21.83
CA VAL A 684 -10.56 28.75 21.15
C VAL A 684 -11.93 29.39 20.94
N THR A 685 -12.12 30.58 21.51
CA THR A 685 -13.36 31.36 21.40
C THR A 685 -13.23 32.41 20.31
N VAL A 686 -14.18 32.42 19.38
CA VAL A 686 -14.27 33.43 18.32
C VAL A 686 -14.88 34.71 18.86
N LEU A 687 -14.20 35.83 18.67
CA LEU A 687 -14.68 37.14 19.07
C LEU A 687 -15.53 37.74 17.94
N LYS A 688 -16.86 37.60 18.05
CA LYS A 688 -17.85 38.31 17.22
C LYS A 688 -18.55 39.37 18.09
N ASN A 689 -19.32 40.28 17.49
CA ASN A 689 -20.03 41.39 18.17
C ASN A 689 -20.63 40.98 19.54
N GLU A 690 -20.58 41.89 20.53
CA GLU A 690 -20.88 41.65 21.96
C GLU A 690 -22.31 41.13 22.29
N MET A 691 -23.21 41.05 21.31
CA MET A 691 -24.63 40.68 21.49
C MET A 691 -24.98 39.23 21.11
N GLU A 692 -24.05 38.45 20.55
CA GLU A 692 -24.28 37.06 20.15
C GLU A 692 -23.53 36.07 21.07
N THR A 693 -24.10 34.88 21.27
CA THR A 693 -23.41 33.76 21.92
C THR A 693 -22.12 33.44 21.14
N PRO A 694 -20.95 33.44 21.77
CA PRO A 694 -19.69 33.28 21.06
C PRO A 694 -19.52 31.84 20.56
N PHE A 695 -19.08 31.68 19.30
CA PHE A 695 -18.66 30.39 18.76
C PHE A 695 -17.38 29.92 19.46
N LYS A 696 -17.32 28.64 19.81
CA LYS A 696 -16.16 28.02 20.46
C LYS A 696 -15.77 26.74 19.75
N PHE A 697 -14.48 26.62 19.46
CA PHE A 697 -13.88 25.40 18.97
C PHE A 697 -13.19 24.67 20.11
N HIS A 698 -13.43 23.36 20.20
CA HIS A 698 -12.94 22.53 21.27
C HIS A 698 -11.83 21.61 20.76
N PHE A 699 -10.61 21.84 21.24
CA PHE A 699 -9.48 20.99 20.89
C PHE A 699 -9.18 19.98 21.99
N LEU A 700 -8.57 18.87 21.57
CA LEU A 700 -8.13 17.78 22.44
C LEU A 700 -6.60 17.81 22.56
N ARG A 701 -6.11 17.26 23.66
CA ARG A 701 -4.70 17.23 24.05
C ARG A 701 -4.17 15.81 24.10
N GLN A 702 -2.97 15.60 23.55
CA GLN A 702 -2.26 14.32 23.68
C GLN A 702 -2.12 13.96 25.16
N GLN A 703 -2.46 12.72 25.54
CA GLN A 703 -2.48 12.32 26.95
C GLN A 703 -1.57 11.14 27.30
N GLY A 704 -0.88 10.56 26.31
CA GLY A 704 0.20 9.61 26.57
C GLY A 704 1.34 10.28 27.35
N LYS A 705 1.91 9.60 28.34
CA LYS A 705 3.05 10.12 29.11
C LYS A 705 4.25 10.37 28.19
N LYS A 706 4.79 11.58 28.22
CA LYS A 706 5.89 12.01 27.35
C LYS A 706 7.25 11.92 28.06
N GLY A 707 8.30 11.71 27.28
CA GLY A 707 9.68 11.83 27.76
C GLY A 707 10.04 13.29 28.08
N LYS A 708 11.15 13.50 28.79
CA LYS A 708 11.63 14.85 29.14
C LYS A 708 11.83 15.70 27.87
N GLY A 709 11.23 16.88 27.83
CA GLY A 709 11.34 17.83 26.71
C GLY A 709 10.38 17.57 25.54
N VAL A 710 9.50 16.57 25.62
CA VAL A 710 8.47 16.32 24.60
C VAL A 710 7.10 16.80 25.11
N PRO A 711 6.43 17.73 24.41
CA PRO A 711 5.16 18.28 24.88
C PRO A 711 3.96 17.36 24.62
N ASN A 712 2.92 17.54 25.43
CA ASN A 712 1.57 17.02 25.22
C ASN A 712 0.77 18.04 24.39
N ARG A 713 0.78 17.87 23.07
CA ARG A 713 0.27 18.88 22.14
C ARG A 713 -1.26 18.99 22.13
N SER A 714 -1.76 20.21 21.98
CA SER A 714 -3.13 20.58 21.60
C SER A 714 -3.06 21.65 20.49
N LEU A 715 -4.01 21.68 19.55
CA LEU A 715 -4.05 22.73 18.53
C LEU A 715 -4.25 24.13 19.14
N ALA A 716 -4.92 24.20 20.29
CA ALA A 716 -5.07 25.44 21.06
C ALA A 716 -3.72 26.00 21.54
N ASP A 717 -2.66 25.19 21.59
CA ASP A 717 -1.31 25.65 21.98
C ASP A 717 -0.74 26.67 20.99
N TYR A 718 -1.20 26.68 19.74
CA TYR A 718 -0.71 27.57 18.69
C TYR A 718 -1.42 28.94 18.64
N ILE A 719 -2.24 29.24 19.65
CA ILE A 719 -2.94 30.51 19.81
C ILE A 719 -2.38 31.21 21.05
N HIS A 720 -2.07 32.49 20.93
CA HIS A 720 -1.52 33.28 22.03
C HIS A 720 -2.44 33.23 23.27
N PRO A 721 -1.89 32.94 24.48
CA PRO A 721 -2.70 32.78 25.68
C PRO A 721 -3.31 34.10 26.21
N ASP A 722 -2.55 35.19 26.18
CA ASP A 722 -2.98 36.46 26.82
C ASP A 722 -3.46 37.57 25.86
N LYS A 723 -2.99 37.57 24.61
CA LYS A 723 -3.34 38.56 23.58
C LYS A 723 -4.45 38.03 22.68
N ILE A 724 -5.13 38.95 21.98
CA ILE A 724 -6.00 38.58 20.86
C ILE A 724 -5.10 38.05 19.75
N ASP A 725 -5.35 36.81 19.35
CA ASP A 725 -4.72 36.18 18.19
C ASP A 725 -5.79 35.96 17.10
N TYR A 726 -5.43 35.30 16.02
CA TYR A 726 -6.30 35.08 14.87
C TYR A 726 -6.31 33.61 14.47
N MET A 727 -7.45 33.21 13.94
CA MET A 727 -7.67 31.87 13.39
C MET A 727 -8.53 32.03 12.15
N GLY A 728 -8.40 31.08 11.22
CA GLY A 728 -9.27 31.00 10.05
C GLY A 728 -10.12 29.75 10.02
N GLY A 729 -11.16 29.80 9.21
CA GLY A 729 -11.98 28.65 8.83
C GLY A 729 -12.26 28.67 7.33
N PHE A 730 -12.37 27.50 6.73
CA PHE A 730 -12.73 27.37 5.31
C PHE A 730 -13.62 26.16 5.04
N ALA A 731 -14.34 26.25 3.91
CA ALA A 731 -14.97 25.13 3.25
C ALA A 731 -14.87 25.32 1.72
N VAL A 732 -14.54 24.26 1.01
CA VAL A 732 -14.45 24.23 -0.45
C VAL A 732 -15.05 22.94 -0.99
N THR A 733 -15.67 23.01 -2.16
CA THR A 733 -16.15 21.86 -2.90
C THR A 733 -15.86 22.03 -4.37
N ALA A 734 -15.63 20.93 -5.07
CA ALA A 734 -15.58 20.85 -6.52
C ALA A 734 -16.61 19.83 -7.06
N GLY A 735 -17.62 19.48 -6.27
CA GLY A 735 -18.59 18.45 -6.63
C GLY A 735 -19.93 18.96 -7.17
N TRP A 736 -20.16 20.26 -7.29
CA TRP A 736 -21.47 20.76 -7.70
C TRP A 736 -21.80 20.45 -9.16
N GLY A 737 -22.94 19.80 -9.40
CA GLY A 737 -23.43 19.46 -10.74
C GLY A 737 -22.94 18.11 -11.25
N ILE A 738 -22.11 17.41 -10.47
CA ILE A 738 -21.49 16.14 -10.87
C ILE A 738 -22.52 15.05 -11.17
N GLU A 739 -23.67 15.07 -10.49
CA GLU A 739 -24.70 14.03 -10.54
C GLU A 739 -25.26 13.83 -11.94
N ALA A 740 -25.43 14.90 -12.72
CA ALA A 740 -25.98 14.82 -14.07
C ALA A 740 -25.08 13.97 -14.97
N LYS A 741 -23.76 14.21 -14.92
CA LYS A 741 -22.79 13.49 -15.75
C LYS A 741 -22.54 12.08 -15.24
N LEU A 742 -22.57 11.86 -13.93
CA LEU A 742 -22.52 10.50 -13.36
C LEU A 742 -23.73 9.67 -13.79
N ALA A 743 -24.94 10.25 -13.80
CA ALA A 743 -26.13 9.56 -14.27
C ALA A 743 -26.05 9.18 -15.76
N GLU A 744 -25.43 10.02 -16.61
CA GLU A 744 -25.15 9.69 -18.01
C GLU A 744 -24.24 8.46 -18.13
N TYR A 745 -23.13 8.41 -17.40
CA TYR A 745 -22.20 7.28 -17.42
C TYR A 745 -22.82 6.00 -16.85
N GLN A 746 -23.56 6.11 -15.75
CA GLN A 746 -24.25 4.97 -15.14
C GLN A 746 -25.30 4.36 -16.07
N LYS A 747 -26.05 5.19 -16.81
CA LYS A 747 -27.07 4.74 -17.77
C LYS A 747 -26.48 3.89 -18.91
N VAL A 748 -25.22 4.13 -19.27
CA VAL A 748 -24.51 3.37 -20.31
C VAL A 748 -23.51 2.38 -19.73
N HIS A 749 -23.56 2.14 -18.41
CA HIS A 749 -22.67 1.22 -17.69
C HIS A 749 -21.16 1.53 -17.85
N ASP A 750 -20.80 2.81 -17.93
CA ASP A 750 -19.39 3.24 -18.03
C ASP A 750 -18.79 3.54 -16.65
N ASP A 751 -18.44 2.48 -15.93
CA ASP A 751 -17.83 2.59 -14.60
C ASP A 751 -16.47 3.30 -14.63
N TYR A 752 -15.75 3.24 -15.75
CA TYR A 752 -14.44 3.88 -15.89
C TYR A 752 -14.57 5.40 -15.79
N HIS A 753 -15.51 5.97 -16.55
CA HIS A 753 -15.74 7.42 -16.53
C HIS A 753 -16.47 7.87 -15.25
N ASP A 754 -17.34 7.05 -14.65
CA ASP A 754 -17.95 7.34 -13.34
C ASP A 754 -16.87 7.50 -12.25
N ILE A 755 -15.95 6.52 -12.13
CA ILE A 755 -14.85 6.55 -11.16
C ILE A 755 -13.87 7.67 -11.48
N MET A 756 -13.53 7.88 -12.76
CA MET A 756 -12.63 8.95 -13.19
C MET A 756 -13.16 10.33 -12.81
N LEU A 757 -14.43 10.61 -13.10
CA LEU A 757 -15.04 11.90 -12.80
C LEU A 757 -15.07 12.18 -11.30
N LYS A 758 -15.45 11.19 -10.48
CA LYS A 758 -15.41 11.30 -9.01
C LYS A 758 -13.99 11.54 -8.49
N SER A 759 -13.01 10.80 -9.02
CA SER A 759 -11.60 10.93 -8.62
C SER A 759 -11.04 12.31 -8.97
N LEU A 760 -11.39 12.86 -10.14
CA LEU A 760 -10.99 14.20 -10.56
C LEU A 760 -11.65 15.29 -9.72
N ALA A 761 -12.94 15.16 -9.41
CA ALA A 761 -13.63 16.09 -8.53
C ALA A 761 -12.99 16.14 -7.14
N ASP A 762 -12.61 14.98 -6.57
CA ASP A 762 -11.87 14.90 -5.31
C ASP A 762 -10.50 15.59 -5.41
N ARG A 763 -9.76 15.39 -6.52
CA ARG A 763 -8.49 16.09 -6.75
C ARG A 763 -8.67 17.61 -6.83
N LEU A 764 -9.73 18.08 -7.48
CA LEU A 764 -10.05 19.51 -7.58
C LEU A 764 -10.46 20.10 -6.23
N ALA A 765 -11.17 19.37 -5.38
CA ALA A 765 -11.54 19.83 -4.05
C ALA A 765 -10.31 20.01 -3.14
N GLU A 766 -9.38 19.04 -3.17
CA GLU A 766 -8.10 19.12 -2.44
C GLU A 766 -7.20 20.23 -2.98
N ALA A 767 -7.11 20.37 -4.31
CA ALA A 767 -6.42 21.47 -4.96
C ALA A 767 -7.02 22.82 -4.58
N GLY A 768 -8.36 22.89 -4.45
CA GLY A 768 -9.08 24.04 -3.91
C GLY A 768 -8.64 24.38 -2.48
N ALA A 769 -8.50 23.38 -1.61
CA ALA A 769 -8.04 23.60 -0.24
C ALA A 769 -6.60 24.15 -0.19
N GLU A 770 -5.70 23.62 -1.02
CA GLU A 770 -4.32 24.10 -1.14
C GLU A 770 -4.24 25.54 -1.69
N TYR A 771 -4.99 25.82 -2.77
CA TYR A 771 -5.07 27.15 -3.36
C TYR A 771 -5.61 28.19 -2.37
N LEU A 772 -6.72 27.89 -1.69
CA LEU A 772 -7.30 28.79 -0.69
C LEU A 772 -6.33 29.03 0.47
N HIS A 773 -5.60 28.00 0.88
CA HIS A 773 -4.58 28.15 1.91
C HIS A 773 -3.47 29.09 1.45
N GLU A 774 -2.93 28.94 0.23
CA GLU A 774 -1.95 29.89 -0.32
C GLU A 774 -2.48 31.34 -0.33
N VAL A 775 -3.72 31.54 -0.80
CA VAL A 775 -4.39 32.85 -0.80
C VAL A 775 -4.50 33.42 0.62
N VAL A 776 -4.81 32.60 1.61
CA VAL A 776 -4.83 33.02 3.02
C VAL A 776 -3.45 33.44 3.50
N ARG A 777 -2.43 32.61 3.28
CA ARG A 777 -1.07 32.88 3.77
C ARG A 777 -0.50 34.17 3.20
N ARG A 778 -0.76 34.45 1.92
CA ARG A 778 -0.14 35.56 1.18
C ARG A 778 -0.99 36.83 1.13
N GLU A 779 -2.29 36.68 0.87
CA GLU A 779 -3.19 37.80 0.56
C GLU A 779 -4.09 38.18 1.74
N LEU A 780 -4.83 37.22 2.31
CA LEU A 780 -5.88 37.54 3.30
C LEU A 780 -5.32 37.72 4.71
N TRP A 781 -4.50 36.77 5.17
CA TRP A 781 -3.78 36.88 6.43
C TRP A 781 -2.46 37.60 6.21
N GLY A 782 -1.69 37.15 5.22
CA GLY A 782 -0.48 37.83 4.76
C GLY A 782 0.73 37.68 5.67
N TYR A 783 0.82 36.59 6.43
CA TYR A 783 2.00 36.26 7.22
C TYR A 783 3.14 35.65 6.39
N GLU A 784 2.83 35.06 5.25
CA GLU A 784 3.84 34.50 4.35
C GLU A 784 4.37 35.58 3.40
N LYS A 785 5.66 35.90 3.57
CA LYS A 785 6.37 36.92 2.79
C LYS A 785 7.25 36.34 1.68
N SER A 786 7.46 35.02 1.68
CA SER A 786 8.12 34.30 0.58
C SER A 786 7.34 34.44 -0.73
N GLY A 787 8.04 34.28 -1.85
CA GLY A 787 7.41 34.24 -3.17
C GLY A 787 6.44 33.06 -3.34
N LYS A 788 5.80 32.97 -4.50
CA LYS A 788 4.95 31.81 -4.84
C LYS A 788 5.79 30.53 -4.80
N LEU A 789 5.32 29.52 -4.06
CA LEU A 789 5.92 28.19 -4.05
C LEU A 789 5.48 27.40 -5.29
N ASP A 790 6.33 26.49 -5.76
CA ASP A 790 5.90 25.47 -6.73
C ASP A 790 5.01 24.41 -6.05
N ASN A 791 4.28 23.65 -6.87
CA ASN A 791 3.30 22.67 -6.37
C ASN A 791 3.96 21.55 -5.55
N ASP A 792 5.19 21.15 -5.90
CA ASP A 792 5.91 20.10 -5.18
C ASP A 792 6.32 20.58 -3.77
N SER A 793 6.70 21.85 -3.62
CA SER A 793 6.92 22.50 -2.32
C SER A 793 5.62 22.64 -1.52
N LEU A 794 4.48 22.93 -2.16
CA LEU A 794 3.17 22.95 -1.49
C LEU A 794 2.80 21.57 -0.93
N ILE A 795 2.99 20.49 -1.71
CA ILE A 795 2.73 19.10 -1.29
C ILE A 795 3.63 18.70 -0.12
N ARG A 796 4.88 19.19 -0.07
CA ARG A 796 5.81 18.97 1.05
C ARG A 796 5.54 19.87 2.26
N GLU A 797 4.52 20.71 2.20
CA GLU A 797 4.14 21.66 3.24
C GLU A 797 5.29 22.63 3.61
N GLU A 798 6.08 23.06 2.63
CA GLU A 798 7.23 23.98 2.82
C GLU A 798 6.79 25.45 3.03
N TYR A 799 5.66 25.66 3.70
CA TYR A 799 5.08 26.96 4.04
C TYR A 799 4.85 27.10 5.54
N LEU A 800 4.60 28.34 5.99
CA LEU A 800 4.26 28.61 7.39
C LEU A 800 2.77 28.35 7.67
N GLY A 801 2.47 27.91 8.89
CA GLY A 801 1.12 27.63 9.33
C GLY A 801 0.58 26.28 8.85
N ILE A 802 -0.61 25.92 9.33
CA ILE A 802 -1.28 24.64 9.04
C ILE A 802 -2.77 24.84 8.79
N ARG A 803 -3.40 23.85 8.15
CA ARG A 803 -4.83 23.85 7.83
C ARG A 803 -5.62 22.62 8.36
N PRO A 804 -5.60 22.32 9.67
CA PRO A 804 -6.17 21.09 10.23
C PRO A 804 -7.67 20.99 9.98
N ALA A 805 -8.09 19.82 9.52
CA ALA A 805 -9.48 19.51 9.19
C ALA A 805 -10.09 18.54 10.23
N PRO A 806 -11.27 18.84 10.80
CA PRO A 806 -11.95 17.95 11.72
C PRO A 806 -12.16 16.52 11.16
N GLY A 807 -11.73 15.52 11.92
CA GLY A 807 -11.65 14.11 11.53
C GLY A 807 -10.22 13.61 11.27
N TYR A 808 -9.27 14.52 11.00
CA TYR A 808 -7.85 14.16 10.91
C TYR A 808 -7.23 13.93 12.30
N PRO A 809 -6.09 13.20 12.40
CA PRO A 809 -5.49 12.84 13.68
C PRO A 809 -5.20 13.99 14.66
N ALA A 810 -4.98 15.22 14.18
CA ALA A 810 -4.73 16.40 15.01
C ALA A 810 -5.99 16.99 15.66
N CYS A 811 -7.15 16.77 15.05
CA CYS A 811 -8.46 17.20 15.52
C CYS A 811 -9.51 16.14 15.11
N PRO A 812 -9.49 14.95 15.73
CA PRO A 812 -10.26 13.80 15.26
C PRO A 812 -11.77 13.92 15.48
N GLU A 813 -12.22 14.95 16.18
CA GLU A 813 -13.63 15.12 16.54
C GLU A 813 -14.41 15.77 15.38
N HIS A 814 -15.37 15.03 14.83
CA HIS A 814 -16.09 15.40 13.61
C HIS A 814 -17.16 16.49 13.84
N SER A 815 -17.74 16.60 15.03
CA SER A 815 -18.82 17.55 15.34
C SER A 815 -18.36 19.01 15.32
N GLU A 816 -17.05 19.28 15.45
CA GLU A 816 -16.48 20.62 15.24
C GLU A 816 -16.80 21.20 13.85
N LYS A 817 -17.10 20.35 12.84
CA LYS A 817 -17.61 20.80 11.53
C LYS A 817 -18.92 21.56 11.66
N ARG A 818 -19.84 21.15 12.55
CA ARG A 818 -21.12 21.86 12.73
C ARG A 818 -20.87 23.29 13.23
N THR A 819 -20.02 23.44 14.24
CA THR A 819 -19.61 24.77 14.73
C THR A 819 -19.01 25.62 13.61
N LEU A 820 -18.12 25.03 12.80
CA LEU A 820 -17.49 25.72 11.67
C LEU A 820 -18.52 26.12 10.60
N PHE A 821 -19.45 25.22 10.28
CA PHE A 821 -20.49 25.44 9.28
C PHE A 821 -21.45 26.54 9.70
N ASP A 822 -21.84 26.57 10.97
CA ASP A 822 -22.70 27.60 11.53
C ASP A 822 -22.00 28.96 11.58
N LEU A 823 -20.72 28.98 11.98
CA LEU A 823 -19.92 30.21 12.03
C LEU A 823 -19.77 30.86 10.65
N LEU A 824 -19.49 30.06 9.63
CA LEU A 824 -19.24 30.55 8.27
C LEU A 824 -20.52 30.67 7.43
N GLU A 825 -21.65 30.13 7.88
CA GLU A 825 -22.87 29.90 7.08
C GLU A 825 -22.58 29.09 5.80
N VAL A 826 -21.81 28.00 5.92
CA VAL A 826 -21.32 27.19 4.77
C VAL A 826 -22.47 26.70 3.89
N GLU A 827 -23.51 26.12 4.50
CA GLU A 827 -24.68 25.58 3.79
C GLU A 827 -25.36 26.65 2.92
N LYS A 828 -25.51 27.86 3.45
CA LYS A 828 -26.17 28.97 2.75
C LYS A 828 -25.30 29.55 1.63
N LYS A 829 -23.98 29.66 1.84
CA LYS A 829 -23.07 30.38 0.93
C LYS A 829 -22.45 29.49 -0.14
N THR A 830 -22.25 28.21 0.17
CA THR A 830 -21.60 27.25 -0.75
C THR A 830 -22.53 26.10 -1.14
N GLY A 831 -23.62 25.88 -0.39
CA GLY A 831 -24.51 24.74 -0.55
C GLY A 831 -24.01 23.46 0.13
N ILE A 832 -22.77 23.40 0.62
CA ILE A 832 -22.23 22.17 1.22
C ILE A 832 -23.00 21.86 2.49
N THR A 833 -23.53 20.64 2.62
CA THR A 833 -24.32 20.17 3.77
C THR A 833 -23.58 19.13 4.59
N LEU A 834 -23.96 18.97 5.86
CA LEU A 834 -23.48 17.90 6.73
C LEU A 834 -24.53 16.80 6.91
N THR A 835 -24.11 15.54 6.83
CA THR A 835 -24.93 14.40 7.26
C THR A 835 -25.01 14.32 8.79
N GLU A 836 -25.83 13.41 9.31
CA GLU A 836 -25.92 13.14 10.76
C GLU A 836 -24.59 12.65 11.38
N SER A 837 -23.72 12.06 10.56
CA SER A 837 -22.35 11.64 10.93
C SER A 837 -21.30 12.71 10.64
N TYR A 838 -21.71 13.93 10.25
CA TYR A 838 -20.85 15.05 9.86
C TYR A 838 -19.92 14.73 8.66
N ALA A 839 -20.38 13.86 7.76
CA ALA A 839 -19.81 13.77 6.41
C ALA A 839 -20.30 14.97 5.60
N MET A 840 -19.49 15.46 4.64
CA MET A 840 -19.85 16.59 3.80
C MET A 840 -20.46 16.11 2.48
N TYR A 841 -21.47 16.83 1.99
CA TYR A 841 -22.02 16.65 0.66
C TYR A 841 -22.05 18.01 -0.08
N PRO A 842 -21.56 18.13 -1.34
CA PRO A 842 -21.02 17.07 -2.20
C PRO A 842 -19.81 16.33 -1.62
N THR A 843 -19.57 15.08 -2.03
CA THR A 843 -18.49 14.22 -1.48
C THR A 843 -17.12 14.85 -1.66
N SER A 844 -16.88 15.45 -2.82
CA SER A 844 -15.65 16.17 -3.15
C SER A 844 -15.61 17.54 -2.47
N SER A 845 -15.49 17.54 -1.15
CA SER A 845 -15.46 18.74 -0.30
C SER A 845 -14.41 18.63 0.80
N VAL A 846 -13.79 19.77 1.13
CA VAL A 846 -12.81 19.90 2.21
C VAL A 846 -13.20 21.09 3.09
N SER A 847 -13.15 20.90 4.41
CA SER A 847 -13.35 21.99 5.37
C SER A 847 -12.39 21.87 6.53
N GLY A 848 -11.92 22.99 7.06
CA GLY A 848 -11.00 22.99 8.18
C GLY A 848 -10.70 24.37 8.70
N PHE A 849 -9.63 24.43 9.49
CA PHE A 849 -9.17 25.65 10.13
C PHE A 849 -7.90 26.19 9.47
N TYR A 850 -7.50 27.40 9.83
CA TYR A 850 -6.16 27.94 9.56
C TYR A 850 -5.51 28.40 10.85
N PHE A 851 -4.26 28.00 11.07
CA PHE A 851 -3.39 28.47 12.15
C PHE A 851 -2.15 29.10 11.54
N GLY A 852 -1.90 30.38 11.84
CA GLY A 852 -0.79 31.15 11.28
C GLY A 852 0.53 31.05 12.05
N HIS A 853 0.53 30.44 13.24
CA HIS A 853 1.74 30.38 14.07
C HIS A 853 2.85 29.58 13.38
N PRO A 854 4.11 30.05 13.31
CA PRO A 854 5.19 29.40 12.57
C PRO A 854 5.60 28.03 13.12
N GLU A 855 5.41 27.81 14.42
CA GLU A 855 5.65 26.51 15.07
C GLU A 855 4.47 25.54 15.02
N SER A 856 3.35 25.92 14.39
CA SER A 856 2.22 25.02 14.23
C SER A 856 2.60 23.83 13.33
N ARG A 857 2.18 22.63 13.74
CA ARG A 857 2.49 21.35 13.07
C ARG A 857 1.32 20.39 13.24
N TYR A 858 1.15 19.49 12.28
CA TYR A 858 0.26 18.34 12.46
C TYR A 858 0.84 17.34 13.47
N PHE A 859 -0.02 16.74 14.27
CA PHE A 859 0.33 15.68 15.22
C PHE A 859 -0.84 14.71 15.36
N GLY A 860 -0.59 13.44 15.71
CA GLY A 860 -1.66 12.52 16.08
C GLY A 860 -2.05 12.68 17.55
N LEU A 861 -3.33 12.87 17.86
CA LEU A 861 -3.84 12.95 19.23
C LEU A 861 -3.45 11.69 20.05
N GLY A 862 -3.51 10.53 19.41
CA GLY A 862 -3.31 9.23 20.07
C GLY A 862 -4.51 8.85 20.93
N LYS A 863 -4.24 8.21 22.08
CA LYS A 863 -5.27 7.80 23.03
C LYS A 863 -5.47 8.84 24.13
N ILE A 864 -6.71 9.01 24.61
CA ILE A 864 -7.13 9.92 25.68
C ILE A 864 -7.83 9.16 26.82
N GLY A 865 -7.69 9.68 28.03
CA GLY A 865 -8.28 9.14 29.25
C GLY A 865 -9.72 9.61 29.47
N GLU A 866 -10.41 8.94 30.39
CA GLU A 866 -11.80 9.21 30.77
C GLU A 866 -12.01 10.61 31.37
N ASP A 867 -11.00 11.14 32.04
CA ASP A 867 -10.97 12.51 32.57
C ASP A 867 -11.07 13.55 31.45
N GLN A 868 -10.32 13.40 30.37
CA GLN A 868 -10.38 14.30 29.22
C GLN A 868 -11.69 14.18 28.44
N VAL A 869 -12.23 12.97 28.30
CA VAL A 869 -13.55 12.77 27.66
C VAL A 869 -14.66 13.45 28.46
N SER A 870 -14.60 13.34 29.79
CA SER A 870 -15.57 13.99 30.68
C SER A 870 -15.46 15.52 30.63
N ASP A 871 -14.24 16.06 30.64
CA ASP A 871 -13.96 17.49 30.48
C ASP A 871 -14.45 18.01 29.11
N TYR A 872 -14.17 17.28 28.03
CA TYR A 872 -14.66 17.62 26.69
C TYR A 872 -16.19 17.62 26.62
N ALA A 873 -16.85 16.60 27.18
CA ALA A 873 -18.32 16.52 27.19
C ALA A 873 -18.95 17.74 27.88
N ILE A 874 -18.38 18.18 29.00
CA ILE A 874 -18.81 19.39 29.72
C ILE A 874 -18.59 20.63 28.86
N ARG A 875 -17.39 20.81 28.28
CA ARG A 875 -17.05 21.97 27.45
C ARG A 875 -17.96 22.09 26.22
N LYS A 876 -18.23 20.97 25.57
CA LYS A 876 -19.07 20.86 24.36
C LYS A 876 -20.57 20.93 24.67
N GLY A 877 -20.98 20.67 25.91
CA GLY A 877 -22.38 20.64 26.32
C GLY A 877 -23.13 19.39 25.88
N VAL A 878 -22.45 18.24 25.81
CA VAL A 878 -23.02 16.94 25.43
C VAL A 878 -22.92 15.93 26.56
N SER A 879 -23.68 14.83 26.46
CA SER A 879 -23.54 13.73 27.41
C SER A 879 -22.18 13.05 27.24
N LYS A 880 -21.64 12.48 28.32
CA LYS A 880 -20.40 11.69 28.25
C LYS A 880 -20.50 10.53 27.26
N ALA A 881 -21.65 9.84 27.21
CA ALA A 881 -21.89 8.75 26.26
C ALA A 881 -21.81 9.24 24.80
N GLN A 882 -22.31 10.45 24.51
CA GLN A 882 -22.20 11.05 23.19
C GLN A 882 -20.74 11.38 22.83
N ALA A 883 -19.98 11.93 23.79
CA ALA A 883 -18.55 12.19 23.61
C ALA A 883 -17.75 10.89 23.40
N GLU A 884 -18.05 9.83 24.16
CA GLU A 884 -17.45 8.50 24.01
C GLU A 884 -17.74 7.90 22.64
N ARG A 885 -18.94 8.11 22.10
CA ARG A 885 -19.30 7.71 20.73
C ARG A 885 -18.45 8.46 19.70
N TRP A 886 -18.42 9.79 19.74
CA TRP A 886 -17.66 10.59 18.78
C TRP A 886 -16.14 10.36 18.87
N LEU A 887 -15.62 10.06 20.05
CA LEU A 887 -14.19 9.87 20.31
C LEU A 887 -13.80 8.38 20.42
N SER A 888 -14.68 7.46 20.01
CA SER A 888 -14.47 6.01 20.13
C SER A 888 -13.10 5.52 19.61
N PRO A 889 -12.53 6.05 18.50
CA PRO A 889 -11.21 5.64 18.03
C PRO A 889 -10.07 6.08 18.94
N ASN A 890 -10.28 7.12 19.75
CA ASN A 890 -9.27 7.77 20.58
C ASN A 890 -9.34 7.34 22.06
N LEU A 891 -10.30 6.53 22.49
CA LEU A 891 -10.41 6.12 23.89
C LEU A 891 -9.27 5.17 24.30
N ALA A 892 -8.66 5.44 25.46
CA ALA A 892 -7.70 4.58 26.15
C ALA A 892 -8.37 3.53 27.06
N TYR A 893 -9.70 3.53 27.12
CA TYR A 893 -10.52 2.68 27.96
C TYR A 893 -11.74 2.17 27.17
N SER A 894 -12.41 1.16 27.69
CA SER A 894 -13.69 0.70 27.14
C SER A 894 -14.83 1.36 27.90
N PRO A 895 -15.72 2.13 27.23
CA PRO A 895 -16.93 2.64 27.86
C PRO A 895 -17.74 1.51 28.47
N SER A 896 -18.28 1.73 29.67
CA SER A 896 -19.28 0.82 30.23
C SER A 896 -20.53 0.85 29.35
N LEU A 897 -20.87 -0.26 28.72
CA LEU A 897 -22.10 -0.42 27.94
C LEU A 897 -23.30 -0.19 28.86
N GLN A 898 -23.83 1.03 28.90
CA GLN A 898 -25.23 1.22 29.28
C GLN A 898 -26.04 0.80 28.06
N ILE A 899 -26.56 -0.43 28.09
CA ILE A 899 -27.68 -0.83 27.24
C ILE A 899 -28.76 0.21 27.50
N GLN A 900 -28.97 1.12 26.56
CA GLN A 900 -30.15 1.96 26.56
C GLN A 900 -31.32 1.01 26.33
N GLU A 901 -31.99 0.60 27.42
CA GLU A 901 -33.36 0.15 27.34
C GLU A 901 -34.15 1.30 26.69
N LYS A 902 -34.53 1.11 25.43
CA LYS A 902 -35.59 1.87 24.78
C LYS A 902 -36.90 1.13 24.95
#